data_AF-A0A5C0VIC5-F1
#
_entry.id   AF-A0A5C0VIC5-F1
#
_cell.length_a   1.000
_cell.length_b   1.000
_cell.length_c   1.000
_cell.angle_alpha   90.00
_cell.angle_beta   90.00
_cell.angle_gamma   90.00
#
_symmetry.space_group_name_H-M   'P 1'
#
loop_
_entity.id
_entity.type
_entity.pdbx_description
1 polymer ?
#
loop_
_entity_poly.entity_id
_entity_poly.type
_entity_poly.pdbx_seq_one_letter_code
_entity_poly.pdbx_strand_id
1 'polypeptide(L)'
;MILHFINFKKIARYTLVAFTLANFGTAKAQSNLLSNAGFEITPTGTPAFLNTSNAGTPSGRPNEWQLIISSSNCSGSPCALGSATIVSNTVNSGARSLFLQIDKQTNRNDIRLLQSFGNITPVPAGNYVVSFYMKSDQVYPVTVNIFKSTESITSNGDGSGTVATPLQVFTPTSTWRRYKMYVDISTWTVTERTNMRISIRPNTSTALPTGPYPKNIWFDDISIVPLTALAELKDIAIDVAEERKLLAQNAGYDAEANTLALEIEALRDATPGTPLVPQKAIGFNPPPLHTTEATNPFIASLNAWASSYLASSFPAFAKSTPGNFVFPQEYNSRLLGDNIEKMYWLLISPQSNYRNHPELFRRFLMSLYATSDDYLINGSDSNGVPGTTANALNDWFAAPLVTYGWYMSEFSFPDYIPTSLKQKMRGAADEMGRQFFNRSNIIFSQTELLKGIYTNRDISYAEVLIHAGLYRNNNGWIDRAKVLVDSLHQYGLYPDGGYSYIKKQNEVANYHGGTTASLAKIWAMIEYQPAWDIISKSANYEILDIEPLEVPEYYTAGAWKTMWNGATHLFSRSASLAPILYITENPYLKSVYDRYHQVYGFDGDPLSVTFHKMNLSSSPVPDNFFVYNRNIQGPKARYGRFSYAASGRNVSGNEDFPGAQTIVGAMTTQPGRFAGQDEMDAALMAVHAKVHVRNFATSTRTTEWTDWGYMSTKMNAKSNVAKTAATISTPSILQYQTSGPRGFDTNWASFQQWIMLPDRMVGLVEVYPKDNVATQAGSIDGRIRFTYGRFGLLNPKVFTIDEPGKRYTYGGLRAIIHQHDFTSVDTAMAGTLRDFVRLASEIRLRFNLSTGTTPFTYPANTRKFFITEIRRANATGEASVSRLTVNGVKGLVVRLNGAVYASFRNDNNTNVTLNLDTLMPAGNQHEIHFTRGDNFVPSPQTLTARSYSIAANEQILFISSNDSSILGSPWLNFNQTLATSGIYTLPVSLLSFNGFNQNNEVKLAWSTATETNNQKFHIYRSNDGKNFHLLKSIAGVGNSSVPQNYSLTDAKPLSGTNYYKLVQVDFDGKSTELKIIAVNTGISNQQELDIIVLPSEFKLSAFTAKEENAKLYVYDISGKCVQTSLLSFAKGENHVFLSKVPLVKGVYIVKLEVGTKQVHKKFIHGE
;
A
#
# COMPACT_ATOMS: atom_id res chain seq x y z
N MET A 1 -29.09 48.35 -1.94
CA MET A 1 -27.63 48.25 -2.19
C MET A 1 -27.22 46.84 -1.73
N ILE A 2 -27.63 45.71 -2.33
CA ILE A 2 -27.53 45.22 -3.72
C ILE A 2 -26.25 45.70 -4.41
N LEU A 3 -25.39 44.74 -4.75
CA LEU A 3 -23.99 44.81 -5.22
C LEU A 3 -22.95 45.10 -4.13
N HIS A 4 -22.33 44.04 -3.60
CA HIS A 4 -20.86 43.91 -3.35
C HIS A 4 -20.51 42.55 -2.69
N PHE A 5 -20.94 41.43 -3.29
CA PHE A 5 -20.50 40.08 -2.86
C PHE A 5 -20.00 39.19 -4.02
N ILE A 6 -19.54 39.80 -5.12
CA ILE A 6 -18.88 39.10 -6.23
C ILE A 6 -17.63 39.90 -6.60
N ASN A 7 -16.45 39.50 -6.10
CA ASN A 7 -15.14 39.62 -6.78
C ASN A 7 -13.93 39.26 -5.89
N PHE A 8 -13.91 38.07 -5.29
CA PHE A 8 -12.69 37.50 -4.69
C PHE A 8 -12.34 36.11 -5.26
N LYS A 9 -12.51 35.93 -6.59
CA LYS A 9 -12.03 34.74 -7.34
C LYS A 9 -11.10 35.05 -8.53
N LYS A 10 -10.60 36.29 -8.68
CA LYS A 10 -9.79 36.68 -9.85
C LYS A 10 -8.37 37.21 -9.59
N ILE A 11 -7.87 37.24 -8.34
CA ILE A 11 -6.53 37.78 -8.04
C ILE A 11 -5.63 36.75 -7.33
N ALA A 12 -5.50 35.56 -7.92
CA ALA A 12 -4.45 34.60 -7.58
C ALA A 12 -4.02 33.75 -8.80
N ARG A 13 -4.13 34.31 -10.02
CA ARG A 13 -3.77 33.63 -11.28
C ARG A 13 -2.69 34.33 -12.12
N TYR A 14 -2.03 35.39 -11.64
CA TYR A 14 -1.11 36.17 -12.49
C TYR A 14 0.19 36.64 -11.80
N THR A 15 0.89 35.80 -11.04
CA THR A 15 2.25 36.16 -10.58
C THR A 15 3.21 35.00 -10.39
N LEU A 16 3.17 34.01 -11.30
CA LEU A 16 4.26 33.04 -11.46
C LEU A 16 4.35 32.49 -12.90
N VAL A 17 4.29 33.37 -13.91
CA VAL A 17 4.35 33.00 -15.34
C VAL A 17 5.49 33.71 -16.09
N ALA A 18 6.36 34.46 -15.41
CA ALA A 18 7.40 35.26 -16.09
C ALA A 18 8.81 34.63 -16.15
N PHE A 19 9.03 33.42 -15.64
CA PHE A 19 10.37 32.80 -15.61
C PHE A 19 10.41 31.33 -16.10
N THR A 20 9.75 31.04 -17.23
CA THR A 20 9.93 29.75 -17.96
C THR A 20 9.52 29.80 -19.44
N LEU A 21 9.38 30.98 -20.05
CA LEU A 21 8.90 31.14 -21.44
C LEU A 21 9.98 31.45 -22.48
N ALA A 22 11.26 31.18 -22.20
CA ALA A 22 12.35 31.55 -23.11
C ALA A 22 12.89 30.42 -24.02
N ASN A 23 12.42 29.17 -23.92
CA ASN A 23 13.03 28.05 -24.68
C ASN A 23 12.06 27.06 -25.33
N PHE A 24 10.90 27.53 -25.82
CA PHE A 24 10.12 26.75 -26.78
C PHE A 24 9.92 27.60 -28.03
N GLY A 25 10.76 27.32 -29.04
CA GLY A 25 10.51 27.79 -30.39
C GLY A 25 9.11 27.36 -30.82
N THR A 26 8.39 28.29 -31.42
CA THR A 26 7.08 28.04 -32.04
C THR A 26 7.17 26.84 -32.97
N ALA A 27 6.67 25.68 -32.53
CA ALA A 27 6.53 24.51 -33.38
C ALA A 27 5.49 24.83 -34.45
N LYS A 28 5.94 25.09 -35.69
CA LYS A 28 5.08 24.98 -36.87
C LYS A 28 4.40 23.61 -36.81
N ALA A 29 3.08 23.57 -36.94
CA ALA A 29 2.33 22.34 -37.13
C ALA A 29 3.02 21.50 -38.22
N GLN A 30 3.58 20.35 -37.86
CA GLN A 30 4.08 19.41 -38.84
C GLN A 30 2.87 18.83 -39.58
N SER A 31 2.85 19.01 -40.89
CA SER A 31 1.83 18.49 -41.80
C SER A 31 1.75 16.96 -41.73
N ASN A 32 0.56 16.40 -41.99
CA ASN A 32 0.30 14.97 -42.15
C ASN A 32 1.43 14.27 -42.94
N LEU A 33 1.94 13.14 -42.42
CA LEU A 33 2.97 12.34 -43.10
C LEU A 33 2.46 11.70 -44.39
N LEU A 34 1.13 11.50 -44.49
CA LEU A 34 0.50 11.00 -45.71
C LEU A 34 0.24 12.12 -46.71
N SER A 35 0.54 11.84 -47.97
CA SER A 35 0.09 12.65 -49.10
C SER A 35 -1.28 12.15 -49.57
N ASN A 36 -2.08 13.07 -50.09
CA ASN A 36 -3.42 12.78 -50.61
C ASN A 36 -4.32 12.01 -49.61
N ALA A 37 -4.28 12.44 -48.34
CA ALA A 37 -4.99 11.86 -47.20
C ALA A 37 -6.53 11.79 -47.35
N GLY A 38 -7.11 12.78 -48.03
CA GLY A 38 -8.53 12.87 -48.36
C GLY A 38 -8.85 12.46 -49.80
N PHE A 39 -7.95 11.72 -50.47
CA PHE A 39 -8.17 11.15 -51.81
C PHE A 39 -8.66 12.16 -52.88
N GLU A 40 -8.08 13.37 -52.89
CA GLU A 40 -8.34 14.45 -53.85
C GLU A 40 -7.83 14.08 -55.27
N ILE A 41 -8.52 14.57 -56.31
CA ILE A 41 -8.18 14.30 -57.74
C ILE A 41 -7.34 15.45 -58.31
N THR A 42 -6.32 15.13 -59.13
CA THR A 42 -5.58 16.13 -59.92
C THR A 42 -6.46 16.76 -61.00
N PRO A 43 -6.11 17.95 -61.56
CA PRO A 43 -6.93 18.66 -62.55
C PRO A 43 -7.31 17.85 -63.82
N THR A 44 -6.70 16.69 -64.06
CA THR A 44 -6.94 15.81 -65.22
C THR A 44 -8.02 14.75 -65.00
N GLY A 45 -8.74 14.76 -63.87
CA GLY A 45 -9.90 13.87 -63.65
C GLY A 45 -9.56 12.39 -63.44
N THR A 46 -8.27 12.04 -63.38
CA THR A 46 -7.80 10.69 -63.05
C THR A 46 -7.24 10.72 -61.63
N PRO A 47 -7.74 9.92 -60.69
CA PRO A 47 -7.11 9.86 -59.37
C PRO A 47 -5.68 9.35 -59.52
N ALA A 48 -4.74 9.93 -58.77
CA ALA A 48 -3.32 9.56 -58.76
C ALA A 48 -3.09 8.18 -58.08
N PHE A 49 -3.79 7.15 -58.55
CA PHE A 49 -3.56 5.77 -58.15
C PHE A 49 -2.75 5.10 -59.25
N LEU A 50 -1.55 4.62 -58.91
CA LEU A 50 -0.88 3.61 -59.73
C LEU A 50 -1.63 2.30 -59.52
N ASN A 51 -2.56 2.01 -60.43
CA ASN A 51 -3.13 0.69 -60.57
C ASN A 51 -2.13 -0.15 -61.37
N THR A 52 -1.44 -1.12 -60.75
CA THR A 52 -0.85 -2.32 -61.38
C THR A 52 0.10 -3.09 -60.44
N SER A 53 -0.18 -4.36 -60.17
CA SER A 53 0.48 -5.52 -60.83
C SER A 53 0.51 -6.78 -59.95
N ASN A 54 0.31 -7.91 -60.63
CA ASN A 54 0.23 -9.30 -60.18
C ASN A 54 1.55 -9.90 -59.63
N ALA A 55 2.35 -9.15 -58.89
CA ALA A 55 3.55 -9.68 -58.25
C ALA A 55 3.70 -9.01 -56.89
N GLY A 56 3.77 -9.78 -55.80
CA GLY A 56 3.64 -9.33 -54.41
C GLY A 56 4.62 -8.25 -53.89
N THR A 57 5.42 -7.61 -54.76
CA THR A 57 6.36 -6.52 -54.47
C THR A 57 5.80 -5.15 -54.88
N PRO A 58 5.74 -4.16 -53.96
CA PRO A 58 5.31 -2.79 -54.30
C PRO A 58 6.31 -2.13 -55.26
N SER A 59 5.84 -1.64 -56.41
CA SER A 59 6.64 -1.03 -57.47
C SER A 59 6.45 0.49 -57.60
N GLY A 60 5.50 1.08 -56.87
CA GLY A 60 5.16 2.50 -57.04
C GLY A 60 6.04 3.45 -56.20
N ARG A 61 5.94 4.75 -56.52
CA ARG A 61 6.76 5.81 -55.93
C ARG A 61 6.38 6.06 -54.46
N PRO A 62 7.33 6.51 -53.62
CA PRO A 62 7.03 7.11 -52.33
C PRO A 62 5.90 8.13 -52.37
N ASN A 63 5.11 8.22 -51.30
CA ASN A 63 4.05 9.21 -51.10
C ASN A 63 2.93 9.11 -52.16
N GLU A 64 2.61 7.90 -52.61
CA GLU A 64 1.46 7.62 -53.49
C GLU A 64 0.68 6.40 -52.95
N TRP A 65 -0.65 6.49 -52.94
CA TRP A 65 -1.52 5.37 -52.56
C TRP A 65 -1.52 4.28 -53.64
N GLN A 66 -1.36 3.03 -53.20
CA GLN A 66 -1.32 1.83 -54.04
C GLN A 66 -2.37 0.83 -53.56
N LEU A 67 -3.17 0.31 -54.49
CA LEU A 67 -3.98 -0.88 -54.25
C LEU A 67 -3.20 -2.10 -54.74
N ILE A 68 -2.87 -3.00 -53.83
CA ILE A 68 -2.23 -4.26 -54.18
C ILE A 68 -3.29 -5.34 -54.22
N ILE A 69 -3.38 -6.00 -55.37
CA ILE A 69 -4.17 -7.21 -55.59
C ILE A 69 -3.19 -8.35 -55.92
N SER A 70 -3.15 -9.40 -55.12
CA SER A 70 -2.17 -10.51 -55.26
C SER A 70 -2.82 -11.89 -55.22
N SER A 71 -2.10 -12.92 -55.72
CA SER A 71 -2.48 -14.34 -55.63
C SER A 71 -1.50 -15.06 -54.70
N SER A 72 -1.80 -15.10 -53.41
CA SER A 72 -0.91 -15.75 -52.44
C SER A 72 -1.26 -17.25 -52.29
N ASN A 73 -0.58 -18.09 -53.09
CA ASN A 73 -0.54 -19.57 -53.09
C ASN A 73 -1.60 -20.34 -53.90
N CYS A 74 -1.41 -20.46 -55.21
CA CYS A 74 -2.07 -21.51 -56.00
C CYS A 74 -1.03 -22.24 -56.87
N SER A 75 -0.83 -23.53 -56.59
CA SER A 75 0.08 -24.42 -57.32
C SER A 75 -0.63 -25.20 -58.45
N GLY A 76 -1.77 -24.72 -58.94
CA GLY A 76 -2.53 -25.34 -60.03
C GLY A 76 -3.30 -24.30 -60.84
N SER A 77 -3.20 -24.39 -62.17
CA SER A 77 -3.91 -23.52 -63.12
C SER A 77 -5.34 -24.03 -63.37
N PRO A 78 -6.37 -23.17 -63.45
CA PRO A 78 -6.33 -21.71 -63.36
C PRO A 78 -6.53 -21.17 -61.94
N CYS A 79 -5.65 -20.27 -61.49
CA CYS A 79 -5.73 -19.60 -60.20
C CYS A 79 -6.84 -18.54 -60.21
N ALA A 80 -7.82 -18.65 -59.31
CA ALA A 80 -8.81 -17.61 -59.13
C ALA A 80 -8.17 -16.39 -58.44
N LEU A 81 -8.11 -15.24 -59.12
CA LEU A 81 -7.68 -13.97 -58.53
C LEU A 81 -8.73 -13.43 -57.56
N GLY A 82 -8.29 -12.77 -56.49
CA GLY A 82 -9.13 -11.78 -55.82
C GLY A 82 -9.39 -10.61 -56.77
N SER A 83 -10.54 -9.97 -56.66
CA SER A 83 -10.90 -8.80 -57.47
C SER A 83 -11.45 -7.71 -56.57
N ALA A 84 -10.94 -6.50 -56.75
CA ALA A 84 -11.41 -5.32 -56.05
C ALA A 84 -11.42 -4.11 -57.00
N THR A 85 -12.43 -3.28 -56.88
CA THR A 85 -12.58 -2.07 -57.69
C THR A 85 -12.53 -0.85 -56.78
N ILE A 86 -11.72 0.14 -57.15
CA ILE A 86 -11.76 1.46 -56.51
C ILE A 86 -12.73 2.32 -57.30
N VAL A 87 -13.71 2.89 -56.61
CA VAL A 87 -14.52 3.99 -57.14
C VAL A 87 -14.37 5.16 -56.19
N SER A 88 -14.12 6.36 -56.70
CA SER A 88 -14.24 7.57 -55.89
C SER A 88 -15.72 7.97 -55.87
N ASN A 89 -16.49 7.61 -54.84
CA ASN A 89 -17.84 8.14 -54.64
C ASN A 89 -18.45 7.76 -53.29
N THR A 90 -18.36 8.66 -52.31
CA THR A 90 -19.46 9.17 -51.47
C THR A 90 -18.92 10.28 -50.57
N VAL A 91 -19.80 11.07 -49.97
CA VAL A 91 -19.47 12.33 -49.30
C VAL A 91 -19.42 12.13 -47.78
N ASN A 92 -18.32 12.51 -47.13
CA ASN A 92 -18.29 12.86 -45.72
C ASN A 92 -18.07 14.38 -45.63
N SER A 93 -19.07 15.12 -45.14
CA SER A 93 -18.97 16.57 -44.82
C SER A 93 -18.22 17.50 -45.81
N GLY A 94 -18.19 17.21 -47.12
CA GLY A 94 -17.59 18.05 -48.16
C GLY A 94 -16.26 17.57 -48.77
N ALA A 95 -15.67 16.46 -48.31
CA ALA A 95 -14.47 15.83 -48.89
C ALA A 95 -14.80 14.48 -49.59
N ARG A 96 -13.92 14.01 -50.48
CA ARG A 96 -14.11 12.79 -51.30
C ARG A 96 -13.57 11.55 -50.57
N SER A 97 -14.34 10.46 -50.48
CA SER A 97 -13.87 9.20 -49.89
C SER A 97 -13.37 8.17 -50.90
N LEU A 98 -12.46 7.28 -50.48
CA LEU A 98 -12.12 6.04 -51.18
C LEU A 98 -13.19 4.97 -50.93
N PHE A 99 -13.81 4.44 -52.00
CA PHE A 99 -14.65 3.24 -51.92
C PHE A 99 -13.91 2.05 -52.53
N LEU A 100 -13.83 0.98 -51.75
CA LEU A 100 -13.25 -0.30 -52.11
C LEU A 100 -14.37 -1.34 -52.14
N GLN A 101 -14.73 -1.78 -53.34
CA GLN A 101 -15.61 -2.92 -53.55
C GLN A 101 -14.75 -4.16 -53.75
N ILE A 102 -14.90 -5.16 -52.88
CA ILE A 102 -14.19 -6.43 -52.96
C ILE A 102 -15.17 -7.44 -53.50
N ASP A 103 -14.97 -7.89 -54.74
CA ASP A 103 -15.86 -8.85 -55.41
C ASP A 103 -15.47 -10.30 -55.11
N LYS A 104 -14.20 -10.54 -54.77
CA LYS A 104 -13.68 -11.85 -54.39
C LYS A 104 -12.38 -11.72 -53.61
N GLN A 105 -12.21 -12.53 -52.57
CA GLN A 105 -10.95 -12.66 -51.81
C GLN A 105 -10.63 -14.14 -51.61
N THR A 106 -9.42 -14.57 -51.98
CA THR A 106 -8.97 -15.97 -51.90
C THR A 106 -7.98 -16.23 -50.76
N ASN A 107 -7.41 -15.17 -50.19
CA ASN A 107 -6.52 -15.15 -49.03
C ASN A 107 -6.62 -13.78 -48.32
N ARG A 108 -6.35 -13.74 -47.01
CA ARG A 108 -6.33 -12.54 -46.16
C ARG A 108 -5.38 -11.43 -46.68
N ASN A 109 -4.42 -11.77 -47.54
CA ASN A 109 -3.42 -10.85 -48.08
C ASN A 109 -3.63 -10.44 -49.53
N ASP A 110 -4.67 -10.97 -50.19
CA ASP A 110 -4.87 -10.74 -51.62
C ASP A 110 -5.23 -9.29 -51.93
N ILE A 111 -5.77 -8.53 -50.97
CA ILE A 111 -6.20 -7.15 -51.20
C ILE A 111 -5.69 -6.27 -50.06
N ARG A 112 -4.90 -5.25 -50.39
CA ARG A 112 -4.42 -4.25 -49.41
C ARG A 112 -4.22 -2.88 -50.06
N LEU A 113 -4.59 -1.84 -49.33
CA LEU A 113 -4.23 -0.46 -49.62
C LEU A 113 -2.89 -0.14 -48.92
N LEU A 114 -1.96 0.53 -49.60
CA LEU A 114 -0.61 0.79 -49.10
C LEU A 114 -0.11 2.16 -49.54
N GLN A 115 0.60 2.88 -48.66
CA GLN A 115 1.39 4.07 -49.01
C GLN A 115 2.75 3.99 -48.30
N SER A 116 3.84 4.26 -49.04
CA SER A 116 5.20 4.30 -48.48
C SER A 116 5.62 5.75 -48.20
N PHE A 117 6.30 5.99 -47.08
CA PHE A 117 6.77 7.33 -46.65
C PHE A 117 8.23 7.55 -47.07
N GLY A 118 8.51 7.62 -48.37
CA GLY A 118 9.90 7.76 -48.84
C GLY A 118 10.35 9.22 -48.86
N ASN A 119 10.75 9.71 -47.70
CA ASN A 119 11.42 11.00 -47.55
C ASN A 119 12.93 10.78 -47.35
N ILE A 120 13.76 11.67 -47.94
CA ILE A 120 15.22 11.70 -47.71
C ILE A 120 15.53 11.97 -46.22
N THR A 121 14.56 12.51 -45.47
CA THR A 121 14.64 12.78 -44.03
C THR A 121 13.84 11.73 -43.24
N PRO A 122 14.45 11.04 -42.25
CA PRO A 122 13.75 10.08 -41.39
C PRO A 122 12.59 10.72 -40.63
N VAL A 123 11.47 10.02 -40.51
CA VAL A 123 10.35 10.45 -39.65
C VAL A 123 10.86 10.62 -38.21
N PRO A 124 10.66 11.77 -37.53
CA PRO A 124 11.18 11.98 -36.17
C PRO A 124 10.78 10.86 -35.20
N ALA A 125 11.71 10.43 -34.36
CA ALA A 125 11.41 9.44 -33.32
C ALA A 125 10.38 10.04 -32.34
N GLY A 126 9.37 9.25 -31.98
CA GLY A 126 8.30 9.71 -31.11
C GLY A 126 7.02 8.92 -31.32
N ASN A 127 5.94 9.42 -30.72
CA ASN A 127 4.62 8.83 -30.88
C ASN A 127 3.87 9.51 -32.03
N TYR A 128 3.03 8.73 -32.72
CA TYR A 128 2.19 9.18 -33.82
C TYR A 128 0.78 8.62 -33.66
N VAL A 129 -0.22 9.36 -34.14
CA VAL A 129 -1.59 8.86 -34.29
C VAL A 129 -1.89 8.68 -35.76
N VAL A 130 -2.39 7.49 -36.11
CA VAL A 130 -3.01 7.22 -37.41
C VAL A 130 -4.52 7.36 -37.21
N SER A 131 -5.15 8.33 -37.86
CA SER A 131 -6.61 8.50 -37.85
C SER A 131 -7.19 8.23 -39.23
N PHE A 132 -8.39 7.68 -39.30
CA PHE A 132 -9.13 7.52 -40.56
C PHE A 132 -10.62 7.36 -40.28
N TYR A 133 -11.46 7.85 -41.18
CA TYR A 133 -12.88 7.52 -41.20
C TYR A 133 -13.09 6.22 -41.98
N MET A 134 -13.95 5.35 -41.48
CA MET A 134 -14.32 4.11 -42.16
C MET A 134 -15.80 3.80 -41.95
N LYS A 135 -16.43 3.19 -42.95
CA LYS A 135 -17.71 2.49 -42.85
C LYS A 135 -17.73 1.26 -43.74
N SER A 136 -18.64 0.33 -43.48
CA SER A 136 -18.88 -0.84 -44.33
C SER A 136 -20.35 -1.23 -44.32
N ASP A 137 -20.84 -1.81 -45.42
CA ASP A 137 -22.21 -2.32 -45.54
C ASP A 137 -22.41 -3.66 -44.82
N GLN A 138 -21.32 -4.35 -44.46
CA GLN A 138 -21.34 -5.60 -43.70
C GLN A 138 -20.31 -5.54 -42.56
N VAL A 139 -20.52 -6.36 -41.53
CA VAL A 139 -19.60 -6.44 -40.38
C VAL A 139 -18.47 -7.41 -40.70
N TYR A 140 -17.28 -6.91 -41.01
CA TYR A 140 -16.06 -7.72 -41.10
C TYR A 140 -14.82 -6.91 -40.71
N PRO A 141 -13.83 -7.52 -40.05
CA PRO A 141 -12.71 -6.78 -39.50
C PRO A 141 -11.77 -6.24 -40.60
N VAL A 142 -11.11 -5.12 -40.30
CA VAL A 142 -10.11 -4.43 -41.13
C VAL A 142 -8.83 -4.27 -40.31
N THR A 143 -7.71 -4.74 -40.81
CA THR A 143 -6.39 -4.56 -40.20
C THR A 143 -5.72 -3.31 -40.75
N VAL A 144 -5.14 -2.52 -39.86
CA VAL A 144 -4.18 -1.46 -40.20
C VAL A 144 -2.83 -1.81 -39.58
N ASN A 145 -1.76 -1.66 -40.35
CA ASN A 145 -0.40 -2.00 -39.95
C ASN A 145 0.60 -0.92 -40.40
N ILE A 146 1.62 -0.64 -39.58
CA ILE A 146 2.78 0.18 -39.97
C ILE A 146 4.04 -0.70 -40.05
N PHE A 147 4.57 -0.86 -41.26
CA PHE A 147 5.76 -1.66 -41.54
C PHE A 147 7.04 -0.85 -41.40
N LYS A 148 8.08 -1.48 -40.84
CA LYS A 148 9.46 -0.98 -40.86
C LYS A 148 10.05 -1.09 -42.26
N SER A 149 10.98 -0.20 -42.63
CA SER A 149 11.60 -0.19 -43.96
C SER A 149 12.39 -1.45 -44.30
N THR A 150 12.93 -2.14 -43.29
CA THR A 150 13.76 -3.34 -43.41
C THR A 150 12.94 -4.61 -43.62
N GLU A 151 11.61 -4.54 -43.55
CA GLU A 151 10.76 -5.71 -43.69
C GLU A 151 10.38 -5.97 -45.15
N SER A 152 10.74 -7.18 -45.62
CA SER A 152 10.28 -7.71 -46.90
C SER A 152 8.78 -7.99 -46.84
N ILE A 153 8.03 -7.44 -47.79
CA ILE A 153 6.63 -7.81 -47.97
C ILE A 153 6.60 -9.20 -48.62
N THR A 154 6.59 -10.27 -47.83
CA THR A 154 6.33 -11.61 -48.36
C THR A 154 4.86 -11.71 -48.82
N SER A 155 4.54 -12.65 -49.71
CA SER A 155 3.15 -12.97 -50.09
C SER A 155 2.26 -13.34 -48.89
N ASN A 156 2.86 -13.64 -47.73
CA ASN A 156 2.15 -13.97 -46.50
C ASN A 156 1.91 -12.78 -45.57
N GLY A 157 2.45 -11.59 -45.86
CA GLY A 157 2.19 -10.36 -45.08
C GLY A 157 2.57 -10.43 -43.60
N ASP A 158 3.21 -11.53 -43.19
CA ASP A 158 3.83 -11.78 -41.91
C ASP A 158 5.29 -12.07 -42.26
N GLY A 159 6.23 -11.29 -41.72
CA GLY A 159 7.63 -11.71 -41.73
C GLY A 159 7.72 -13.09 -41.09
N SER A 160 8.54 -13.97 -41.64
CA SER A 160 8.82 -15.26 -41.00
C SER A 160 9.52 -14.99 -39.67
N GLY A 161 8.80 -15.09 -38.55
CA GLY A 161 9.28 -14.84 -37.20
C GLY A 161 8.55 -13.67 -36.54
N THR A 162 8.44 -13.69 -35.21
CA THR A 162 7.92 -12.62 -34.36
C THR A 162 8.43 -11.24 -34.78
N VAL A 163 7.65 -10.51 -35.59
CA VAL A 163 7.97 -9.16 -36.04
C VAL A 163 7.19 -8.15 -35.18
N ALA A 164 7.92 -7.23 -34.56
CA ALA A 164 7.40 -6.16 -33.72
C ALA A 164 6.97 -4.95 -34.56
N THR A 165 5.88 -5.08 -35.34
CA THR A 165 5.22 -3.95 -36.03
C THR A 165 3.86 -3.63 -35.41
N PRO A 166 3.52 -2.33 -35.21
CA PRO A 166 2.23 -1.91 -34.70
C PRO A 166 1.09 -2.28 -35.66
N LEU A 167 0.28 -3.25 -35.25
CA LEU A 167 -0.87 -3.78 -35.99
C LEU A 167 -2.13 -3.70 -35.12
N GLN A 168 -3.22 -3.19 -35.68
CA GLN A 168 -4.52 -3.13 -35.00
C GLN A 168 -5.64 -3.60 -35.93
N VAL A 169 -6.65 -4.24 -35.35
CA VAL A 169 -7.85 -4.73 -36.06
C VAL A 169 -9.05 -3.90 -35.63
N PHE A 170 -9.79 -3.40 -36.61
CA PHE A 170 -10.97 -2.56 -36.43
C PHE A 170 -12.19 -3.23 -37.04
N THR A 171 -13.35 -3.08 -36.40
CA THR A 171 -14.63 -3.54 -36.96
C THR A 171 -15.43 -2.32 -37.44
N PRO A 172 -15.63 -2.16 -38.76
CA PRO A 172 -16.41 -1.07 -39.34
C PRO A 172 -17.90 -1.14 -38.96
N THR A 173 -18.54 0.03 -38.92
CA THR A 173 -20.01 0.19 -38.77
C THR A 173 -20.65 0.56 -40.11
N SER A 174 -21.98 0.46 -40.20
CA SER A 174 -22.75 0.90 -41.38
C SER A 174 -22.76 2.42 -41.60
N THR A 175 -22.45 3.18 -40.55
CA THR A 175 -22.26 4.63 -40.58
C THR A 175 -20.78 4.99 -40.53
N TRP A 176 -20.44 6.17 -41.07
CA TRP A 176 -19.10 6.75 -40.96
C TRP A 176 -18.70 6.87 -39.49
N ARG A 177 -17.58 6.27 -39.13
CA ARG A 177 -16.98 6.39 -37.81
C ARG A 177 -15.49 6.69 -37.95
N ARG A 178 -14.97 7.54 -37.08
CA ARG A 178 -13.53 7.79 -36.97
C ARG A 178 -12.88 6.67 -36.17
N TYR A 179 -11.77 6.15 -36.69
CA TYR A 179 -10.93 5.14 -36.06
C TYR A 179 -9.52 5.70 -35.88
N LYS A 180 -8.85 5.26 -34.83
CA LYS A 180 -7.47 5.68 -34.51
C LYS A 180 -6.63 4.48 -34.08
N MET A 181 -5.38 4.44 -34.52
CA MET A 181 -4.32 3.61 -33.92
C MET A 181 -3.16 4.50 -33.50
N TYR A 182 -2.52 4.15 -32.40
CA TYR A 182 -1.36 4.86 -31.86
C TYR A 182 -0.10 4.05 -32.09
N VAL A 183 0.96 4.73 -32.51
CA VAL A 183 2.19 4.10 -33.00
C VAL A 183 3.38 4.78 -32.30
N ASP A 184 4.08 4.02 -31.46
CA ASP A 184 5.35 4.44 -30.89
C ASP A 184 6.51 3.95 -31.77
N ILE A 185 7.24 4.90 -32.35
CA ILE A 185 8.44 4.64 -33.15
C ILE A 185 9.71 5.20 -32.48
N SER A 186 9.64 5.54 -31.19
CA SER A 186 10.77 6.08 -30.42
C SER A 186 11.98 5.14 -30.39
N THR A 187 11.73 3.84 -30.36
CA THR A 187 12.75 2.78 -30.33
C THR A 187 13.22 2.37 -31.73
N TRP A 188 12.62 2.89 -32.80
CA TRP A 188 12.97 2.51 -34.17
C TRP A 188 14.27 3.20 -34.60
N THR A 189 15.16 2.42 -35.21
CA THR A 189 16.40 2.91 -35.80
C THR A 189 16.11 3.95 -36.89
N VAL A 190 17.11 4.78 -37.17
CA VAL A 190 17.02 5.78 -38.25
C VAL A 190 16.63 5.10 -39.57
N THR A 191 17.26 3.97 -39.91
CA THR A 191 16.97 3.20 -41.12
C THR A 191 15.51 2.74 -41.19
N GLU A 192 14.97 2.20 -40.10
CA GLU A 192 13.56 1.75 -40.03
C GLU A 192 12.58 2.91 -40.25
N ARG A 193 12.92 4.13 -39.80
CA ARG A 193 12.09 5.34 -39.92
C ARG A 193 12.22 6.09 -41.26
N THR A 194 13.21 5.76 -42.09
CA THR A 194 13.44 6.43 -43.39
C THR A 194 12.48 5.97 -44.50
N ASN A 195 11.99 4.73 -44.42
CA ASN A 195 11.21 4.09 -45.51
C ASN A 195 10.08 3.22 -44.96
N MET A 196 9.44 3.68 -43.88
CA MET A 196 8.28 3.01 -43.30
C MET A 196 7.08 3.00 -44.28
N ARG A 197 6.05 2.18 -44.01
CA ARG A 197 4.85 2.07 -44.86
C ARG A 197 3.59 1.85 -44.02
N ILE A 198 2.46 2.43 -44.42
CA ILE A 198 1.14 2.06 -43.89
C ILE A 198 0.49 1.03 -44.81
N SER A 199 -0.19 0.05 -44.23
CA SER A 199 -1.04 -0.89 -44.96
C SER A 199 -2.39 -1.05 -44.27
N ILE A 200 -3.45 -1.01 -45.07
CA ILE A 200 -4.84 -1.23 -44.65
C ILE A 200 -5.37 -2.42 -45.45
N ARG A 201 -5.89 -3.44 -44.78
CA ARG A 201 -6.41 -4.66 -45.44
C ARG A 201 -7.65 -5.20 -44.73
N PRO A 202 -8.61 -5.80 -45.44
CA PRO A 202 -9.66 -6.60 -44.81
C PRO A 202 -9.02 -7.77 -44.04
N ASN A 203 -9.34 -7.90 -42.76
CA ASN A 203 -8.87 -9.01 -41.93
C ASN A 203 -9.83 -10.18 -42.07
N THR A 204 -9.33 -11.33 -42.49
CA THR A 204 -10.13 -12.56 -42.55
C THR A 204 -9.38 -13.63 -41.76
N SER A 205 -9.70 -13.75 -40.48
CA SER A 205 -9.04 -14.68 -39.57
C SER A 205 -9.33 -16.12 -40.00
N THR A 206 -8.36 -16.77 -40.66
CA THR A 206 -8.22 -18.22 -40.94
C THR A 206 -9.35 -18.94 -41.71
N ALA A 207 -10.57 -18.42 -41.73
CA ALA A 207 -11.60 -18.75 -42.69
C ALA A 207 -11.81 -17.51 -43.57
N LEU A 208 -11.77 -17.70 -44.89
CA LEU A 208 -12.30 -16.70 -45.81
C LEU A 208 -13.69 -16.28 -45.32
N PRO A 209 -14.05 -14.99 -45.40
CA PRO A 209 -15.31 -14.54 -44.87
C PRO A 209 -16.41 -15.26 -45.66
N THR A 210 -17.07 -16.22 -45.02
CA THR A 210 -18.26 -16.87 -45.56
C THR A 210 -19.39 -15.85 -45.48
N GLY A 211 -19.75 -15.27 -46.63
CA GLY A 211 -20.79 -14.26 -46.80
C GLY A 211 -20.91 -13.85 -48.27
N PRO A 212 -22.02 -13.22 -48.69
CA PRO A 212 -22.19 -12.80 -50.07
C PRO A 212 -21.24 -11.66 -50.42
N TYR A 213 -20.41 -11.87 -51.45
CA TYR A 213 -19.74 -10.79 -52.17
C TYR A 213 -20.74 -10.04 -53.06
N PRO A 214 -20.51 -8.74 -53.37
CA PRO A 214 -19.34 -7.95 -53.01
C PRO A 214 -19.36 -7.46 -51.54
N LYS A 215 -18.17 -7.13 -51.03
CA LYS A 215 -17.96 -6.48 -49.74
C LYS A 215 -17.53 -5.04 -49.95
N ASN A 216 -18.25 -4.09 -49.37
CA ASN A 216 -18.01 -2.68 -49.60
C ASN A 216 -17.40 -1.99 -48.38
N ILE A 217 -16.27 -1.31 -48.56
CA ILE A 217 -15.62 -0.50 -47.53
C ILE A 217 -15.41 0.90 -48.06
N TRP A 218 -15.63 1.90 -47.21
CA TRP A 218 -15.26 3.27 -47.49
C TRP A 218 -14.20 3.73 -46.50
N PHE A 219 -13.22 4.49 -46.99
CA PHE A 219 -12.19 5.14 -46.20
C PHE A 219 -12.13 6.63 -46.53
N ASP A 220 -11.86 7.47 -45.55
CA ASP A 220 -11.66 8.91 -45.74
C ASP A 220 -10.73 9.49 -44.67
N ASP A 221 -10.16 10.67 -44.96
CA ASP A 221 -9.32 11.48 -44.05
C ASP A 221 -8.27 10.66 -43.29
N ILE A 222 -7.46 9.90 -44.06
CA ILE A 222 -6.39 9.09 -43.47
C ILE A 222 -5.21 9.98 -43.14
N SER A 223 -4.90 10.11 -41.86
CA SER A 223 -3.82 10.95 -41.37
C SER A 223 -2.86 10.21 -40.48
N ILE A 224 -1.57 10.54 -40.59
CA ILE A 224 -0.54 10.17 -39.64
C ILE A 224 0.15 11.46 -39.23
N VAL A 225 -0.06 11.88 -37.99
CA VAL A 225 0.46 13.15 -37.50
C VAL A 225 1.31 12.92 -36.25
N PRO A 226 2.38 13.72 -36.05
CA PRO A 226 3.12 13.72 -34.80
C PRO A 226 2.17 13.98 -33.65
N LEU A 227 2.36 13.21 -32.60
CA LEU A 227 1.50 13.27 -31.44
C LEU A 227 1.82 14.50 -30.60
N THR A 228 0.89 15.45 -30.51
CA THR A 228 1.01 16.60 -29.59
C THR A 228 0.20 16.34 -28.33
N ALA A 229 0.88 16.27 -27.19
CA ALA A 229 0.38 15.61 -25.98
C ALA A 229 -0.90 16.20 -25.33
N LEU A 230 -1.32 17.42 -25.67
CA LEU A 230 -2.48 18.07 -25.03
C LEU A 230 -3.75 18.06 -25.89
N ALA A 231 -3.64 18.21 -27.21
CA ALA A 231 -4.77 18.14 -28.14
C ALA A 231 -5.31 16.70 -28.24
N GLU A 232 -4.41 15.73 -28.09
CA GLU A 232 -4.71 14.31 -28.12
C GLU A 232 -5.59 13.83 -26.95
N LEU A 233 -5.29 14.23 -25.72
CA LEU A 233 -6.08 13.82 -24.55
C LEU A 233 -7.54 14.29 -24.69
N LYS A 234 -7.77 15.44 -25.32
CA LYS A 234 -9.10 15.97 -25.59
C LYS A 234 -9.84 15.12 -26.61
N ASP A 235 -9.16 14.82 -27.71
CA ASP A 235 -9.70 13.95 -28.76
C ASP A 235 -10.10 12.57 -28.23
N ILE A 236 -9.30 11.99 -27.32
CA ILE A 236 -9.60 10.70 -26.69
C ILE A 236 -10.76 10.80 -25.72
N ALA A 237 -10.83 11.87 -24.94
CA ALA A 237 -11.97 12.13 -24.08
C ALA A 237 -13.28 12.20 -24.89
N ILE A 238 -13.23 12.86 -26.05
CA ILE A 238 -14.35 12.91 -27.01
C ILE A 238 -14.68 11.51 -27.54
N ASP A 239 -13.69 10.75 -28.01
CA ASP A 239 -13.89 9.40 -28.55
C ASP A 239 -14.52 8.46 -27.51
N VAL A 240 -14.05 8.53 -26.25
CA VAL A 240 -14.61 7.76 -25.12
C VAL A 240 -16.03 8.22 -24.81
N ALA A 241 -16.30 9.53 -24.80
CA ALA A 241 -17.64 10.06 -24.57
C ALA A 241 -18.62 9.65 -25.68
N GLU A 242 -18.17 9.60 -26.95
CA GLU A 242 -18.96 9.11 -28.08
C GLU A 242 -19.26 7.61 -27.96
N GLU A 243 -18.29 6.81 -27.55
CA GLU A 243 -18.48 5.39 -27.28
C GLU A 243 -19.49 5.16 -26.13
N ARG A 244 -19.38 5.95 -25.05
CA ARG A 244 -20.32 5.88 -23.93
C ARG A 244 -21.73 6.36 -24.30
N LYS A 245 -21.84 7.39 -25.14
CA LYS A 245 -23.12 7.84 -25.69
C LYS A 245 -23.80 6.70 -26.44
N LEU A 246 -23.09 6.03 -27.34
CA LEU A 246 -23.64 4.91 -28.12
C LEU A 246 -24.07 3.75 -27.21
N LEU A 247 -23.25 3.40 -26.21
CA LEU A 247 -23.60 2.35 -25.25
C LEU A 247 -24.83 2.72 -24.41
N ALA A 248 -24.99 3.99 -24.03
CA ALA A 248 -26.18 4.49 -23.34
C ALA A 248 -27.42 4.39 -24.24
N GLN A 249 -27.33 4.80 -25.51
CA GLN A 249 -28.43 4.69 -26.48
C GLN A 249 -28.85 3.23 -26.69
N ASN A 250 -27.89 2.34 -26.94
CA ASN A 250 -28.16 0.93 -27.17
C ASN A 250 -28.81 0.23 -25.96
N ALA A 251 -28.59 0.75 -24.76
CA ALA A 251 -29.17 0.23 -23.52
C ALA A 251 -30.45 0.98 -23.08
N GLY A 252 -30.97 1.92 -23.89
CA GLY A 252 -32.21 2.65 -23.60
C GLY A 252 -32.08 3.84 -22.62
N TYR A 253 -30.86 4.36 -22.41
CA TYR A 253 -30.57 5.52 -21.55
C TYR A 253 -30.48 6.82 -22.35
N ASP A 254 -31.56 7.19 -23.05
CA ASP A 254 -31.56 8.32 -24.00
C ASP A 254 -31.21 9.67 -23.36
N ALA A 255 -31.63 9.90 -22.10
CA ALA A 255 -31.31 11.14 -21.39
C ALA A 255 -29.79 11.30 -21.14
N GLU A 256 -29.10 10.20 -20.81
CA GLU A 256 -27.65 10.18 -20.65
C GLU A 256 -26.96 10.41 -21.99
N ALA A 257 -27.44 9.74 -23.05
CA ALA A 257 -26.91 9.91 -24.39
C ALA A 257 -27.04 11.35 -24.91
N ASN A 258 -28.18 11.99 -24.69
CA ASN A 258 -28.42 13.38 -25.07
C ASN A 258 -27.51 14.34 -24.28
N THR A 259 -27.29 14.08 -22.99
CA THR A 259 -26.36 14.86 -22.16
C THR A 259 -24.93 14.73 -22.68
N LEU A 260 -24.47 13.50 -22.96
CA LEU A 260 -23.15 13.25 -23.52
C LEU A 260 -22.97 13.92 -24.88
N ALA A 261 -24.02 13.95 -25.73
CA ALA A 261 -23.97 14.64 -27.02
C ALA A 261 -23.65 16.14 -26.87
N LEU A 262 -24.28 16.83 -25.91
CA LEU A 262 -24.01 18.25 -25.64
C LEU A 262 -22.60 18.46 -25.07
N GLU A 263 -22.15 17.57 -24.19
CA GLU A 263 -20.81 17.65 -23.59
C GLU A 263 -19.70 17.39 -24.59
N ILE A 264 -19.92 16.51 -25.57
CA ILE A 264 -18.99 16.26 -26.68
C ILE A 264 -18.74 17.55 -27.46
N GLU A 265 -19.79 18.31 -27.79
CA GLU A 265 -19.62 19.60 -28.49
C GLU A 265 -18.89 20.62 -27.60
N ALA A 266 -19.23 20.71 -26.31
CA ALA A 266 -18.52 21.58 -25.38
C ALA A 266 -17.02 21.21 -25.23
N LEU A 267 -16.68 19.92 -25.24
CA LEU A 267 -15.29 19.45 -25.23
C LEU A 267 -14.56 19.79 -26.52
N ARG A 268 -15.24 19.73 -27.69
CA ARG A 268 -14.63 20.14 -28.97
C ARG A 268 -14.22 21.61 -28.94
N ASP A 269 -15.07 22.47 -28.39
CA ASP A 269 -14.86 23.92 -28.29
C ASP A 269 -13.84 24.33 -27.20
N ALA A 270 -13.60 23.47 -26.20
CA ALA A 270 -12.70 23.76 -25.10
C ALA A 270 -11.22 23.79 -25.52
N THR A 271 -10.47 24.75 -24.97
CA THR A 271 -9.00 24.74 -24.97
C THR A 271 -8.52 24.07 -23.68
N PRO A 272 -7.96 22.86 -23.73
CA PRO A 272 -7.66 22.10 -22.53
C PRO A 272 -6.40 22.64 -21.83
N GLY A 273 -6.44 22.74 -20.52
CA GLY A 273 -5.27 23.03 -19.69
C GLY A 273 -4.30 21.85 -19.65
N THR A 274 -3.07 22.10 -19.18
CA THR A 274 -2.14 21.01 -18.89
C THR A 274 -2.66 20.18 -17.72
N PRO A 275 -2.64 18.82 -17.79
CA PRO A 275 -2.98 17.99 -16.64
C PRO A 275 -2.24 18.43 -15.37
N LEU A 276 -3.01 18.61 -14.29
CA LEU A 276 -2.51 19.17 -13.05
C LEU A 276 -1.81 18.09 -12.24
N VAL A 277 -0.53 18.32 -11.91
CA VAL A 277 0.17 17.49 -10.92
C VAL A 277 -0.40 17.86 -9.55
N PRO A 278 -0.85 16.90 -8.74
CA PRO A 278 -1.29 17.17 -7.38
C PRO A 278 -0.23 17.98 -6.63
N GLN A 279 -0.61 19.15 -6.11
CA GLN A 279 0.25 20.00 -5.29
C GLN A 279 -0.34 20.17 -3.90
N LYS A 280 0.52 20.59 -2.95
CA LYS A 280 0.26 20.80 -1.50
C LYS A 280 -1.04 21.54 -1.15
N ALA A 281 -1.63 22.30 -2.08
CA ALA A 281 -2.84 23.11 -1.88
C ALA A 281 -4.15 22.31 -1.70
N ILE A 282 -4.16 21.00 -1.97
CA ILE A 282 -5.33 20.12 -1.76
C ILE A 282 -5.23 19.25 -0.48
N GLY A 283 -4.35 19.61 0.46
CA GLY A 283 -4.06 18.78 1.64
C GLY A 283 -3.22 17.53 1.32
N PHE A 284 -3.13 17.19 0.05
CA PHE A 284 -2.28 16.14 -0.49
C PHE A 284 -0.86 16.69 -0.70
N ASN A 285 0.08 16.24 0.13
CA ASN A 285 1.49 16.31 -0.21
C ASN A 285 1.81 14.94 -0.85
N PRO A 286 1.67 14.77 -2.19
CA PRO A 286 2.31 13.61 -2.78
C PRO A 286 3.75 13.67 -2.31
N PRO A 287 4.41 12.53 -2.08
CA PRO A 287 5.85 12.59 -1.90
C PRO A 287 6.44 13.45 -3.01
N PRO A 288 7.56 14.13 -2.76
CA PRO A 288 8.39 14.49 -3.88
C PRO A 288 8.64 13.18 -4.65
N LEU A 289 7.92 12.97 -5.76
CA LEU A 289 8.42 12.20 -6.89
C LEU A 289 9.75 12.88 -7.11
N HIS A 290 10.86 12.35 -6.59
CA HIS A 290 12.11 13.07 -6.46
C HIS A 290 12.45 13.67 -7.82
N THR A 291 12.11 14.96 -8.02
CA THR A 291 12.17 15.59 -9.34
C THR A 291 13.61 15.92 -9.70
N THR A 292 14.53 15.69 -8.75
CA THR A 292 15.96 15.99 -8.80
C THR A 292 16.81 14.75 -9.04
N GLU A 293 16.25 13.54 -8.96
CA GLU A 293 16.98 12.28 -9.14
C GLU A 293 16.70 11.70 -10.55
N ALA A 294 17.75 11.25 -11.24
CA ALA A 294 17.70 10.87 -12.66
C ALA A 294 16.84 9.62 -12.97
N THR A 295 16.45 8.82 -11.96
CA THR A 295 15.67 7.58 -12.15
C THR A 295 14.80 7.28 -10.93
N ASN A 296 13.48 7.45 -11.06
CA ASN A 296 12.50 6.98 -10.07
C ASN A 296 12.10 5.53 -10.39
N PRO A 297 12.48 4.55 -9.56
CA PRO A 297 12.23 3.14 -9.85
C PRO A 297 10.74 2.78 -9.88
N PHE A 298 9.88 3.51 -9.16
CA PHE A 298 8.43 3.28 -9.21
C PHE A 298 7.88 3.63 -10.59
N ILE A 299 8.26 4.79 -11.10
CA ILE A 299 7.86 5.21 -12.45
C ILE A 299 8.50 4.31 -13.51
N ALA A 300 9.73 3.84 -13.30
CA ALA A 300 10.35 2.84 -14.17
C ALA A 300 9.56 1.52 -14.19
N SER A 301 9.10 1.03 -13.03
CA SER A 301 8.19 -0.13 -12.95
C SER A 301 6.93 0.07 -13.74
N LEU A 302 6.27 1.20 -13.50
CA LEU A 302 4.99 1.46 -14.09
C LEU A 302 5.17 1.53 -15.60
N ASN A 303 6.29 2.12 -16.07
CA ASN A 303 6.64 2.15 -17.49
C ASN A 303 6.81 0.72 -18.05
N ALA A 304 7.50 -0.18 -17.34
CA ALA A 304 7.65 -1.58 -17.75
C ALA A 304 6.30 -2.33 -17.76
N TRP A 305 5.48 -2.16 -16.72
CA TRP A 305 4.14 -2.71 -16.64
C TRP A 305 3.24 -2.20 -17.78
N ALA A 306 3.30 -0.91 -18.09
CA ALA A 306 2.49 -0.28 -19.13
C ALA A 306 2.74 -0.89 -20.50
N SER A 307 3.98 -1.24 -20.84
CA SER A 307 4.32 -1.94 -22.08
C SER A 307 3.53 -3.25 -22.22
N SER A 308 3.58 -4.10 -21.20
CA SER A 308 2.86 -5.39 -21.20
C SER A 308 1.34 -5.21 -21.13
N TYR A 309 0.87 -4.24 -20.35
CA TYR A 309 -0.55 -3.94 -20.24
C TYR A 309 -1.13 -3.44 -21.56
N LEU A 310 -0.46 -2.52 -22.25
CA LEU A 310 -0.89 -2.00 -23.55
C LEU A 310 -0.90 -3.08 -24.64
N ALA A 311 0.01 -4.06 -24.57
CA ALA A 311 0.03 -5.21 -25.46
C ALA A 311 -1.10 -6.22 -25.19
N SER A 312 -1.71 -6.21 -24.00
CA SER A 312 -2.84 -7.09 -23.69
C SER A 312 -4.14 -6.58 -24.31
N SER A 313 -5.08 -7.49 -24.56
CA SER A 313 -6.45 -7.10 -24.89
C SER A 313 -7.06 -6.29 -23.74
N PHE A 314 -7.87 -5.30 -24.10
CA PHE A 314 -8.64 -4.50 -23.15
C PHE A 314 -10.13 -4.84 -23.28
N PRO A 315 -10.83 -5.20 -22.19
CA PRO A 315 -12.22 -5.59 -22.27
C PRO A 315 -13.11 -4.42 -22.71
N ALA A 316 -14.10 -4.71 -23.54
CA ALA A 316 -15.18 -3.76 -23.84
C ALA A 316 -16.15 -3.73 -22.65
N PHE A 317 -16.29 -2.57 -22.01
CA PHE A 317 -17.23 -2.41 -20.89
C PHE A 317 -18.63 -2.06 -21.41
N ALA A 318 -19.57 -2.99 -21.29
CA ALA A 318 -20.98 -2.72 -21.55
C ALA A 318 -21.53 -1.63 -20.61
N LYS A 319 -22.70 -1.08 -20.95
CA LYS A 319 -23.47 -0.21 -20.04
C LYS A 319 -23.99 -1.07 -18.87
N SER A 320 -23.83 -0.61 -17.63
CA SER A 320 -24.38 -1.33 -16.47
C SER A 320 -25.91 -1.26 -16.47
N THR A 321 -26.57 -2.35 -16.04
CA THR A 321 -28.02 -2.44 -15.87
C THR A 321 -28.35 -3.11 -14.53
N PRO A 322 -29.55 -2.86 -13.95
CA PRO A 322 -29.93 -3.46 -12.68
C PRO A 322 -29.78 -4.98 -12.69
N GLY A 323 -28.93 -5.51 -11.80
CA GLY A 323 -28.67 -6.96 -11.66
C GLY A 323 -27.63 -7.54 -12.63
N ASN A 324 -27.12 -6.76 -13.59
CA ASN A 324 -26.02 -7.17 -14.47
C ASN A 324 -24.81 -6.26 -14.27
N PHE A 325 -23.83 -6.78 -13.55
CA PHE A 325 -22.58 -6.08 -13.28
C PHE A 325 -21.70 -6.01 -14.52
N VAL A 326 -21.02 -4.88 -14.70
CA VAL A 326 -20.01 -4.71 -15.77
C VAL A 326 -18.78 -5.59 -15.49
N PHE A 327 -18.59 -6.03 -14.25
CA PHE A 327 -17.48 -6.86 -13.80
C PHE A 327 -17.98 -8.14 -13.11
N PRO A 328 -17.49 -9.34 -13.48
CA PRO A 328 -17.85 -10.58 -12.79
C PRO A 328 -17.31 -10.62 -11.36
N GLN A 329 -18.06 -11.29 -10.48
CA GLN A 329 -17.86 -11.32 -9.02
C GLN A 329 -16.48 -11.85 -8.59
N GLU A 330 -15.91 -11.16 -7.60
CA GLU A 330 -14.91 -11.60 -6.61
C GLU A 330 -13.41 -11.66 -6.96
N TYR A 331 -12.97 -11.79 -8.22
CA TYR A 331 -11.52 -11.86 -8.53
C TYR A 331 -10.94 -10.73 -9.40
N ASN A 332 -11.77 -9.87 -10.01
CA ASN A 332 -11.28 -8.86 -10.98
C ASN A 332 -11.36 -7.39 -10.50
N SER A 333 -12.18 -7.06 -9.49
CA SER A 333 -12.35 -5.67 -9.05
C SER A 333 -11.11 -5.09 -8.35
N ARG A 334 -10.40 -5.90 -7.57
CA ARG A 334 -9.14 -5.50 -6.92
C ARG A 334 -8.06 -5.17 -7.95
N LEU A 335 -7.92 -6.02 -8.98
CA LEU A 335 -6.99 -5.79 -10.10
C LEU A 335 -7.37 -4.55 -10.91
N LEU A 336 -8.67 -4.32 -11.12
CA LEU A 336 -9.16 -3.13 -11.80
C LEU A 336 -8.80 -1.85 -11.03
N GLY A 337 -9.07 -1.81 -9.72
CA GLY A 337 -8.71 -0.67 -8.87
C GLY A 337 -7.21 -0.38 -8.91
N ASP A 338 -6.38 -1.42 -8.82
CA ASP A 338 -4.93 -1.33 -8.94
C ASP A 338 -4.49 -0.77 -10.32
N ASN A 339 -5.09 -1.25 -11.41
CA ASN A 339 -4.82 -0.75 -12.75
C ASN A 339 -5.24 0.72 -12.92
N ILE A 340 -6.37 1.16 -12.35
CA ILE A 340 -6.81 2.56 -12.38
C ILE A 340 -5.75 3.47 -11.74
N GLU A 341 -5.23 3.07 -10.59
CA GLU A 341 -4.22 3.84 -9.87
C GLU A 341 -2.86 3.86 -10.61
N LYS A 342 -2.42 2.72 -11.18
CA LYS A 342 -1.21 2.64 -12.01
C LYS A 342 -1.29 3.52 -13.25
N MET A 343 -2.41 3.44 -13.98
CA MET A 343 -2.66 4.29 -15.15
C MET A 343 -2.64 5.77 -14.77
N TYR A 344 -3.29 6.14 -13.67
CA TYR A 344 -3.28 7.51 -13.17
C TYR A 344 -1.85 8.05 -13.00
N TRP A 345 -0.98 7.32 -12.28
CA TRP A 345 0.39 7.76 -12.00
C TRP A 345 1.26 7.86 -13.26
N LEU A 346 1.10 6.93 -14.21
CA LEU A 346 1.75 7.00 -15.52
C LEU A 346 1.34 8.23 -16.32
N LEU A 347 0.04 8.55 -16.30
CA LEU A 347 -0.49 9.67 -17.07
C LEU A 347 -0.09 11.03 -16.50
N ILE A 348 0.12 11.14 -15.19
CA ILE A 348 0.42 12.42 -14.53
C ILE A 348 1.91 12.67 -14.29
N SER A 349 2.70 11.64 -14.01
CA SER A 349 4.09 11.80 -13.57
C SER A 349 4.97 12.41 -14.68
N PRO A 350 5.72 13.50 -14.40
CA PRO A 350 6.68 14.08 -15.35
C PRO A 350 7.77 13.13 -15.83
N GLN A 351 8.08 12.09 -15.05
CA GLN A 351 9.13 11.10 -15.36
C GLN A 351 8.60 9.88 -16.12
N SER A 352 7.29 9.79 -16.38
CA SER A 352 6.72 8.65 -17.09
C SER A 352 6.89 8.79 -18.61
N ASN A 353 7.31 7.70 -19.25
CA ASN A 353 7.32 7.58 -20.71
C ASN A 353 5.90 7.54 -21.29
N TYR A 354 4.91 7.25 -20.43
CA TYR A 354 3.49 7.17 -20.79
C TYR A 354 2.70 8.39 -20.31
N ARG A 355 3.39 9.48 -19.97
CA ARG A 355 2.73 10.74 -19.65
C ARG A 355 1.89 11.17 -20.84
N ASN A 356 0.60 11.42 -20.60
CA ASN A 356 -0.40 11.70 -21.63
C ASN A 356 -0.57 10.59 -22.69
N HIS A 357 -0.18 9.34 -22.41
CA HIS A 357 -0.25 8.27 -23.40
C HIS A 357 -1.70 7.94 -23.78
N PRO A 358 -1.99 7.73 -25.07
CA PRO A 358 -3.34 7.92 -25.61
C PRO A 358 -4.26 6.76 -25.26
N GLU A 359 -3.83 5.56 -25.64
CA GLU A 359 -4.54 4.33 -25.33
C GLU A 359 -4.58 4.07 -23.82
N LEU A 360 -3.57 4.54 -23.08
CA LEU A 360 -3.55 4.41 -21.62
C LEU A 360 -4.61 5.34 -21.00
N PHE A 361 -4.74 6.57 -21.50
CA PHE A 361 -5.77 7.51 -21.11
C PHE A 361 -7.17 7.02 -21.50
N ARG A 362 -7.34 6.43 -22.68
CA ARG A 362 -8.59 5.80 -23.11
C ARG A 362 -9.01 4.70 -22.13
N ARG A 363 -8.11 3.77 -21.81
CA ARG A 363 -8.35 2.68 -20.85
C ARG A 363 -8.69 3.21 -19.45
N PHE A 364 -8.01 4.28 -19.03
CA PHE A 364 -8.26 4.97 -17.77
C PHE A 364 -9.69 5.55 -17.73
N LEU A 365 -10.08 6.38 -18.69
CA LEU A 365 -11.42 6.98 -18.75
C LEU A 365 -12.52 5.91 -18.83
N MET A 366 -12.33 4.88 -19.68
CA MET A 366 -13.28 3.78 -19.81
C MET A 366 -13.51 3.05 -18.48
N SER A 367 -12.44 2.84 -17.70
CA SER A 367 -12.49 2.23 -16.37
C SER A 367 -13.20 3.12 -15.34
N LEU A 368 -12.99 4.45 -15.37
CA LEU A 368 -13.69 5.40 -14.51
C LEU A 368 -15.20 5.42 -14.80
N TYR A 369 -15.59 5.44 -16.07
CA TYR A 369 -16.99 5.29 -16.45
C TYR A 369 -17.57 3.97 -15.97
N ALA A 370 -16.88 2.85 -16.20
CA ALA A 370 -17.40 1.52 -15.88
C ALA A 370 -17.62 1.36 -14.37
N THR A 371 -16.65 1.78 -13.56
CA THR A 371 -16.73 1.69 -12.10
C THR A 371 -17.79 2.61 -11.50
N SER A 372 -17.86 3.88 -11.94
CA SER A 372 -18.85 4.82 -11.42
C SER A 372 -20.28 4.48 -11.85
N ASP A 373 -20.47 4.04 -13.09
CA ASP A 373 -21.77 3.61 -13.62
C ASP A 373 -22.28 2.35 -12.91
N ASP A 374 -21.44 1.34 -12.77
CA ASP A 374 -21.80 0.09 -12.11
C ASP A 374 -22.10 0.30 -10.62
N TYR A 375 -21.35 1.17 -9.95
CA TYR A 375 -21.63 1.50 -8.55
C TYR A 375 -22.93 2.30 -8.38
N LEU A 376 -23.26 3.22 -9.28
CA LEU A 376 -24.53 3.96 -9.18
C LEU A 376 -25.76 3.08 -9.42
N ILE A 377 -25.64 2.07 -10.29
CA ILE A 377 -26.76 1.21 -10.68
C ILE A 377 -26.89 0.01 -9.72
N ASN A 378 -25.78 -0.62 -9.34
CA ASN A 378 -25.74 -1.86 -8.57
C ASN A 378 -25.04 -1.73 -7.20
N GLY A 379 -24.62 -0.52 -6.79
CA GLY A 379 -23.67 -0.27 -5.70
C GLY A 379 -24.09 -0.66 -4.28
N SER A 380 -25.33 -1.06 -4.08
CA SER A 380 -25.76 -1.66 -2.81
C SER A 380 -25.61 -3.16 -2.89
N ASP A 381 -24.93 -3.76 -1.90
CA ASP A 381 -25.00 -5.20 -1.73
C ASP A 381 -26.47 -5.62 -1.52
N SER A 382 -26.84 -6.82 -1.96
CA SER A 382 -28.13 -7.46 -1.65
C SER A 382 -28.53 -7.38 -0.17
N ASN A 383 -27.55 -7.32 0.73
CA ASN A 383 -27.76 -7.18 2.19
C ASN A 383 -27.59 -5.75 2.73
N GLY A 384 -27.32 -4.75 1.86
CA GLY A 384 -27.08 -3.36 2.24
C GLY A 384 -25.78 -3.12 3.03
N VAL A 385 -24.82 -4.05 2.98
CA VAL A 385 -23.58 -4.02 3.76
C VAL A 385 -22.36 -3.93 2.84
N PRO A 386 -21.52 -2.88 2.93
CA PRO A 386 -20.29 -2.81 2.15
C PRO A 386 -19.27 -3.89 2.54
N GLY A 387 -18.82 -4.63 1.52
CA GLY A 387 -17.79 -5.67 1.48
C GLY A 387 -18.18 -7.01 2.10
N THR A 388 -19.46 -7.33 1.98
CA THR A 388 -19.84 -8.68 1.58
C THR A 388 -19.58 -8.83 0.07
N THR A 389 -19.31 -10.06 -0.39
CA THR A 389 -18.73 -10.29 -1.72
C THR A 389 -19.71 -10.14 -2.89
N ALA A 390 -20.99 -9.80 -2.63
CA ALA A 390 -22.00 -9.75 -3.66
C ALA A 390 -21.84 -8.56 -4.63
N ASN A 391 -21.32 -7.42 -4.17
CA ASN A 391 -20.82 -6.36 -5.06
C ASN A 391 -19.29 -6.25 -4.94
N ALA A 392 -18.59 -6.58 -6.04
CA ALA A 392 -17.14 -6.62 -6.07
C ALA A 392 -16.47 -5.24 -5.86
N LEU A 393 -17.16 -4.13 -6.12
CA LEU A 393 -16.66 -2.77 -5.87
C LEU A 393 -16.79 -2.33 -4.40
N ASN A 394 -17.65 -3.00 -3.61
CA ASN A 394 -17.74 -2.79 -2.17
C ASN A 394 -16.69 -3.58 -1.38
N ASP A 395 -15.91 -4.44 -2.06
CA ASP A 395 -14.78 -5.12 -1.44
C ASP A 395 -13.83 -4.12 -0.80
N TRP A 396 -13.42 -4.40 0.44
CA TRP A 396 -12.64 -3.47 1.25
C TRP A 396 -11.24 -3.22 0.67
N PHE A 397 -10.76 -4.03 -0.27
CA PHE A 397 -9.51 -3.80 -0.99
C PHE A 397 -9.70 -3.05 -2.32
N ALA A 398 -10.86 -3.22 -2.99
CA ALA A 398 -11.14 -2.54 -4.25
C ALA A 398 -11.67 -1.10 -4.05
N ALA A 399 -12.55 -0.90 -3.07
CA ALA A 399 -13.22 0.37 -2.83
C ALA A 399 -12.24 1.55 -2.66
N PRO A 400 -11.19 1.47 -1.80
CA PRO A 400 -10.26 2.59 -1.61
C PRO A 400 -9.56 3.02 -2.91
N LEU A 401 -9.13 2.05 -3.74
CA LEU A 401 -8.42 2.28 -5.01
C LEU A 401 -9.32 2.98 -6.04
N VAL A 402 -10.57 2.54 -6.13
CA VAL A 402 -11.55 3.10 -7.07
C VAL A 402 -11.98 4.51 -6.64
N THR A 403 -12.27 4.74 -5.35
CA THR A 403 -12.61 6.09 -4.84
C THR A 403 -11.43 7.05 -4.99
N TYR A 404 -10.20 6.57 -4.79
CA TYR A 404 -8.99 7.35 -5.05
C TYR A 404 -8.92 7.78 -6.52
N GLY A 405 -9.08 6.83 -7.45
CA GLY A 405 -9.08 7.10 -8.88
C GLY A 405 -10.13 8.12 -9.30
N TRP A 406 -11.36 8.04 -8.78
CA TRP A 406 -12.41 9.04 -9.03
C TRP A 406 -12.01 10.44 -8.59
N TYR A 407 -11.56 10.58 -7.34
CA TYR A 407 -11.16 11.88 -6.79
C TYR A 407 -9.97 12.49 -7.55
N MET A 408 -8.91 11.72 -7.73
CA MET A 408 -7.65 12.20 -8.30
C MET A 408 -7.75 12.48 -9.81
N SER A 409 -8.58 11.71 -10.53
CA SER A 409 -8.81 11.91 -11.96
C SER A 409 -9.47 13.25 -12.26
N GLU A 410 -10.53 13.62 -11.54
CA GLU A 410 -11.20 14.90 -11.73
C GLU A 410 -10.29 16.08 -11.41
N PHE A 411 -9.45 15.95 -10.38
CA PHE A 411 -8.48 16.98 -10.04
C PHE A 411 -7.41 17.17 -11.14
N SER A 412 -6.87 16.06 -11.64
CA SER A 412 -5.68 16.09 -12.52
C SER A 412 -6.05 16.30 -13.99
N PHE A 413 -7.27 15.92 -14.39
CA PHE A 413 -7.77 16.03 -15.76
C PHE A 413 -9.10 16.82 -15.82
N PRO A 414 -9.18 18.02 -15.21
CA PRO A 414 -10.45 18.73 -15.05
C PRO A 414 -11.07 19.14 -16.38
N ASP A 415 -10.25 19.41 -17.40
CA ASP A 415 -10.73 19.87 -18.72
C ASP A 415 -10.98 18.70 -19.70
N TYR A 416 -10.61 17.47 -19.32
CA TYR A 416 -10.71 16.29 -20.19
C TYR A 416 -11.82 15.33 -19.78
N ILE A 417 -12.39 15.48 -18.59
CA ILE A 417 -13.45 14.58 -18.11
C ILE A 417 -14.82 15.24 -18.34
N PRO A 418 -15.74 14.60 -19.09
CA PRO A 418 -17.09 15.10 -19.31
C PRO A 418 -17.83 15.38 -17.99
N THR A 419 -18.69 16.40 -17.97
CA THR A 419 -19.40 16.82 -16.74
C THR A 419 -20.30 15.71 -16.21
N SER A 420 -20.96 14.96 -17.07
CA SER A 420 -21.78 13.79 -16.74
C SER A 420 -20.95 12.71 -16.04
N LEU A 421 -19.73 12.43 -16.50
CA LEU A 421 -18.83 11.50 -15.81
C LEU A 421 -18.40 12.02 -14.45
N LYS A 422 -18.05 13.30 -14.33
CA LYS A 422 -17.74 13.91 -13.02
C LYS A 422 -18.91 13.75 -12.06
N GLN A 423 -20.14 14.01 -12.51
CA GLN A 423 -21.34 13.82 -11.70
C GLN A 423 -21.52 12.36 -11.29
N LYS A 424 -21.30 11.40 -12.20
CA LYS A 424 -21.35 9.97 -11.89
C LYS A 424 -20.31 9.57 -10.85
N MET A 425 -19.05 9.94 -11.04
CA MET A 425 -17.96 9.65 -10.09
C MET A 425 -18.24 10.25 -8.71
N ARG A 426 -18.68 11.51 -8.67
CA ARG A 426 -19.09 12.19 -7.44
C ARG A 426 -20.27 11.49 -6.77
N GLY A 427 -21.29 11.09 -7.52
CA GLY A 427 -22.46 10.37 -7.01
C GLY A 427 -22.09 9.00 -6.46
N ALA A 428 -21.25 8.26 -7.18
CA ALA A 428 -20.73 6.97 -6.73
C ALA A 428 -19.90 7.11 -5.44
N ALA A 429 -19.03 8.12 -5.36
CA ALA A 429 -18.25 8.43 -4.16
C ALA A 429 -19.15 8.84 -2.98
N ASP A 430 -20.22 9.57 -3.23
CA ASP A 430 -21.18 9.99 -2.20
C ASP A 430 -21.93 8.80 -1.62
N GLU A 431 -22.44 7.93 -2.49
CA GLU A 431 -23.14 6.71 -2.11
C GLU A 431 -22.21 5.72 -1.38
N MET A 432 -20.97 5.57 -1.87
CA MET A 432 -19.96 4.73 -1.23
C MET A 432 -19.58 5.28 0.15
N GLY A 433 -19.31 6.59 0.24
CA GLY A 433 -19.02 7.26 1.52
C GLY A 433 -20.16 7.08 2.52
N ARG A 434 -21.42 7.24 2.08
CA ARG A 434 -22.62 7.03 2.91
C ARG A 434 -22.72 5.60 3.43
N GLN A 435 -22.53 4.60 2.56
CA GLN A 435 -22.60 3.18 2.95
C GLN A 435 -21.51 2.81 3.95
N PHE A 436 -20.26 3.18 3.67
CA PHE A 436 -19.13 2.90 4.56
C PHE A 436 -19.25 3.66 5.88
N PHE A 437 -19.74 4.91 5.87
CA PHE A 437 -20.03 5.67 7.08
C PHE A 437 -21.09 4.99 7.93
N ASN A 438 -22.23 4.64 7.36
CA ASN A 438 -23.32 3.96 8.06
C ASN A 438 -22.86 2.62 8.63
N ARG A 439 -22.12 1.84 7.85
CA ARG A 439 -21.58 0.55 8.30
C ARG A 439 -20.58 0.73 9.43
N SER A 440 -19.69 1.71 9.32
CA SER A 440 -18.75 2.02 10.39
C SER A 440 -19.47 2.40 11.69
N ASN A 441 -20.57 3.16 11.63
CA ASN A 441 -21.35 3.54 12.81
C ASN A 441 -22.04 2.33 13.46
N ILE A 442 -22.65 1.45 12.65
CA ILE A 442 -23.26 0.21 13.14
C ILE A 442 -22.22 -0.62 13.90
N ILE A 443 -21.04 -0.81 13.32
CA ILE A 443 -19.94 -1.55 13.95
C ILE A 443 -19.60 -0.90 15.30
N PHE A 444 -19.38 0.41 15.37
CA PHE A 444 -18.91 1.03 16.64
C PHE A 444 -20.00 1.34 17.67
N SER A 445 -21.28 1.27 17.32
CA SER A 445 -22.39 1.46 18.27
C SER A 445 -22.59 0.29 19.26
N GLN A 446 -21.96 -0.87 19.01
CA GLN A 446 -21.97 -2.00 19.92
C GLN A 446 -20.81 -1.83 20.93
N THR A 447 -21.15 -1.59 22.19
CA THR A 447 -20.30 -1.21 23.34
C THR A 447 -19.10 -2.13 23.67
N GLU A 448 -18.89 -3.23 22.95
CA GLU A 448 -17.78 -4.19 23.12
C GLU A 448 -16.58 -3.94 22.18
N LEU A 449 -16.69 -3.02 21.20
CA LEU A 449 -15.78 -2.98 20.04
C LEU A 449 -14.50 -2.15 20.15
N LEU A 450 -14.24 -1.46 21.26
CA LEU A 450 -12.87 -1.00 21.58
C LEU A 450 -11.91 -2.18 21.86
N LYS A 451 -12.42 -3.42 21.90
CA LYS A 451 -11.66 -4.67 22.06
C LYS A 451 -11.60 -5.52 20.77
N GLY A 452 -12.24 -5.09 19.67
CA GLY A 452 -12.55 -5.98 18.54
C GLY A 452 -12.15 -5.49 17.15
N ILE A 453 -10.95 -4.89 17.03
CA ILE A 453 -10.42 -4.31 15.79
C ILE A 453 -10.36 -5.35 14.67
N TYR A 454 -10.87 -5.01 13.48
CA TYR A 454 -10.53 -5.72 12.24
C TYR A 454 -9.69 -4.77 11.39
N THR A 455 -8.38 -4.80 11.61
CA THR A 455 -7.44 -3.76 11.20
C THR A 455 -7.52 -3.45 9.70
N ASN A 456 -7.38 -4.45 8.83
CA ASN A 456 -7.49 -4.21 7.38
C ASN A 456 -8.82 -3.59 6.99
N ARG A 457 -9.95 -4.12 7.48
CA ARG A 457 -11.28 -3.59 7.15
C ARG A 457 -11.41 -2.14 7.63
N ASP A 458 -11.12 -1.92 8.91
CA ASP A 458 -11.38 -0.67 9.59
C ASP A 458 -10.51 0.45 9.00
N ILE A 459 -9.24 0.17 8.69
CA ILE A 459 -8.37 1.13 8.03
C ILE A 459 -8.75 1.34 6.55
N SER A 460 -9.24 0.32 5.86
CA SER A 460 -9.78 0.49 4.50
C SER A 460 -11.01 1.38 4.47
N TYR A 461 -11.87 1.23 5.48
CA TYR A 461 -13.04 2.09 5.66
C TYR A 461 -12.59 3.52 5.92
N ALA A 462 -11.57 3.71 6.76
CA ALA A 462 -10.98 5.03 6.97
C ALA A 462 -10.49 5.64 5.66
N GLU A 463 -9.75 4.88 4.84
CA GLU A 463 -9.24 5.35 3.55
C GLU A 463 -10.37 5.75 2.57
N VAL A 464 -11.41 4.92 2.42
CA VAL A 464 -12.60 5.25 1.60
C VAL A 464 -13.27 6.53 2.10
N LEU A 465 -13.45 6.66 3.42
CA LEU A 465 -14.06 7.84 4.03
C LEU A 465 -13.21 9.10 3.88
N ILE A 466 -11.88 8.99 3.88
CA ILE A 466 -10.98 10.10 3.54
C ILE A 466 -11.12 10.47 2.06
N HIS A 467 -11.05 9.51 1.14
CA HIS A 467 -11.17 9.77 -0.30
C HIS A 467 -12.51 10.42 -0.65
N ALA A 468 -13.61 9.80 -0.21
CA ALA A 468 -14.95 10.31 -0.43
C ALA A 468 -15.18 11.64 0.34
N GLY A 469 -14.68 11.74 1.57
CA GLY A 469 -14.82 12.92 2.41
C GLY A 469 -14.13 14.15 1.83
N LEU A 470 -12.89 14.00 1.35
CA LEU A 470 -12.18 15.07 0.65
C LEU A 470 -12.87 15.41 -0.67
N TYR A 471 -13.26 14.40 -1.45
CA TYR A 471 -13.90 14.62 -2.74
C TYR A 471 -15.25 15.35 -2.63
N ARG A 472 -16.00 15.05 -1.56
CA ARG A 472 -17.33 15.63 -1.30
C ARG A 472 -17.33 16.78 -0.30
N ASN A 473 -16.16 17.19 0.21
CA ASN A 473 -16.01 18.17 1.28
C ASN A 473 -16.89 17.85 2.52
N ASN A 474 -16.90 16.58 2.93
CA ASN A 474 -17.69 16.07 4.05
C ASN A 474 -16.79 15.79 5.27
N ASN A 475 -16.72 16.76 6.18
CA ASN A 475 -15.93 16.65 7.41
C ASN A 475 -16.41 15.54 8.34
N GLY A 476 -17.71 15.19 8.33
CA GLY A 476 -18.24 14.11 9.16
C GLY A 476 -17.68 12.74 8.78
N TRP A 477 -17.44 12.49 7.49
CA TRP A 477 -16.77 11.28 7.02
C TRP A 477 -15.29 11.26 7.38
N ILE A 478 -14.61 12.40 7.22
CA ILE A 478 -13.20 12.54 7.59
C ILE A 478 -13.01 12.31 9.10
N ASP A 479 -13.84 12.90 9.95
CA ASP A 479 -13.77 12.71 11.39
C ASP A 479 -14.09 11.27 11.78
N ARG A 480 -15.01 10.62 11.07
CA ARG A 480 -15.26 9.19 11.27
C ARG A 480 -14.07 8.32 10.90
N ALA A 481 -13.36 8.65 9.82
CA ALA A 481 -12.13 7.96 9.44
C ALA A 481 -11.05 8.08 10.53
N LYS A 482 -10.88 9.27 11.12
CA LYS A 482 -9.94 9.49 12.23
C LYS A 482 -10.23 8.60 13.44
N VAL A 483 -11.51 8.42 13.80
CA VAL A 483 -11.91 7.51 14.89
C VAL A 483 -11.48 6.06 14.62
N LEU A 484 -11.55 5.60 13.37
CA LEU A 484 -11.09 4.26 12.99
C LEU A 484 -9.57 4.12 13.15
N VAL A 485 -8.81 5.13 12.74
CA VAL A 485 -7.34 5.19 12.94
C VAL A 485 -6.98 5.25 14.42
N ASP A 486 -7.68 6.07 15.21
CA ASP A 486 -7.46 6.20 16.65
C ASP A 486 -7.68 4.89 17.39
N SER A 487 -8.68 4.10 16.98
CA SER A 487 -8.93 2.78 17.55
C SER A 487 -7.71 1.86 17.41
N LEU A 488 -7.11 1.80 16.22
CA LEU A 488 -5.88 1.04 16.00
C LEU A 488 -4.71 1.63 16.79
N HIS A 489 -4.53 2.95 16.76
CA HIS A 489 -3.43 3.61 17.46
C HIS A 489 -3.47 3.40 18.98
N GLN A 490 -4.65 3.48 19.60
CA GLN A 490 -4.82 3.41 21.06
C GLN A 490 -4.89 1.96 21.58
N TYR A 491 -5.53 1.04 20.86
CA TYR A 491 -5.86 -0.28 21.39
C TYR A 491 -5.22 -1.45 20.62
N GLY A 492 -4.81 -1.22 19.37
CA GLY A 492 -4.29 -2.29 18.50
C GLY A 492 -2.77 -2.29 18.33
N LEU A 493 -2.13 -1.12 18.41
CA LEU A 493 -0.69 -0.94 18.21
C LEU A 493 0.12 -1.32 19.46
N TYR A 494 1.06 -2.25 19.29
CA TYR A 494 1.97 -2.67 20.35
C TYR A 494 3.23 -1.79 20.40
N PRO A 495 3.91 -1.70 21.56
CA PRO A 495 5.14 -0.93 21.71
C PRO A 495 6.31 -1.33 20.77
N ASP A 496 6.30 -2.56 20.25
CA ASP A 496 7.30 -3.09 19.31
C ASP A 496 6.90 -2.93 17.84
N GLY A 497 5.83 -2.18 17.56
CA GLY A 497 5.41 -1.81 16.20
C GLY A 497 4.41 -2.75 15.54
N GLY A 498 4.23 -3.97 16.06
CA GLY A 498 3.19 -4.86 15.56
C GLY A 498 1.79 -4.42 15.99
N TYR A 499 0.75 -4.92 15.33
CA TYR A 499 -0.63 -4.81 15.78
C TYR A 499 -1.40 -6.09 15.49
N SER A 500 -2.55 -6.30 16.12
CA SER A 500 -3.41 -7.45 15.84
C SER A 500 -4.19 -7.29 14.54
N TYR A 501 -4.57 -8.42 13.92
CA TYR A 501 -5.39 -8.43 12.71
C TYR A 501 -6.89 -8.32 12.98
N ILE A 502 -7.46 -9.35 13.62
CA ILE A 502 -8.87 -9.44 13.99
C ILE A 502 -8.97 -9.73 15.47
N LYS A 503 -9.37 -8.74 16.27
CA LYS A 503 -9.41 -8.80 17.73
C LYS A 503 -8.04 -9.18 18.30
N LYS A 504 -7.89 -10.42 18.78
CA LYS A 504 -6.63 -11.00 19.28
C LYS A 504 -5.98 -11.95 18.27
N GLN A 505 -6.29 -11.89 16.99
CA GLN A 505 -5.59 -12.69 15.99
C GLN A 505 -4.25 -12.02 15.63
N ASN A 506 -3.21 -12.83 15.42
CA ASN A 506 -1.93 -12.36 14.93
C ASN A 506 -2.11 -11.68 13.57
N GLU A 507 -1.49 -10.54 13.39
CA GLU A 507 -1.23 -10.00 12.06
C GLU A 507 -0.09 -10.76 11.39
N VAL A 508 -0.14 -10.86 10.06
CA VAL A 508 0.90 -11.50 9.25
C VAL A 508 1.42 -10.49 8.23
N ALA A 509 2.70 -10.60 7.85
CA ALA A 509 3.44 -9.63 7.04
C ALA A 509 2.62 -8.99 5.90
N ASN A 510 1.94 -9.80 5.09
CA ASN A 510 1.19 -9.35 3.92
C ASN A 510 0.05 -8.37 4.28
N TYR A 511 -0.76 -8.72 5.29
CA TYR A 511 -1.86 -7.89 5.75
C TYR A 511 -1.38 -6.70 6.58
N HIS A 512 -0.26 -6.87 7.28
CA HIS A 512 0.44 -5.77 7.92
C HIS A 512 0.79 -4.69 6.90
N GLY A 513 1.49 -5.05 5.82
CA GLY A 513 1.86 -4.11 4.74
C GLY A 513 0.64 -3.42 4.13
N GLY A 514 -0.43 -4.17 3.82
CA GLY A 514 -1.66 -3.62 3.26
C GLY A 514 -2.40 -2.62 4.17
N THR A 515 -2.31 -2.76 5.49
CA THR A 515 -2.83 -1.75 6.43
C THR A 515 -1.90 -0.54 6.52
N THR A 516 -0.60 -0.78 6.69
CA THR A 516 0.42 0.27 6.75
C THR A 516 0.31 1.16 5.52
N ALA A 517 0.04 0.56 4.36
CA ALA A 517 -0.26 1.22 3.11
C ALA A 517 -1.41 2.24 3.20
N SER A 518 -2.58 1.77 3.59
CA SER A 518 -3.76 2.62 3.72
C SER A 518 -3.57 3.75 4.73
N LEU A 519 -2.93 3.48 5.87
CA LEU A 519 -2.56 4.50 6.86
C LEU A 519 -1.64 5.56 6.26
N ALA A 520 -0.71 5.11 5.42
CA ALA A 520 0.16 5.97 4.66
C ALA A 520 -0.69 6.95 3.83
N LYS A 521 -1.52 6.46 2.91
CA LYS A 521 -2.36 7.31 2.05
C LYS A 521 -3.18 8.31 2.86
N ILE A 522 -3.77 7.87 3.98
CA ILE A 522 -4.47 8.74 4.92
C ILE A 522 -3.57 9.87 5.44
N TRP A 523 -2.37 9.56 5.94
CA TRP A 523 -1.42 10.59 6.38
C TRP A 523 -1.00 11.53 5.25
N ALA A 524 -0.73 11.02 4.04
CA ALA A 524 -0.33 11.86 2.90
C ALA A 524 -1.42 12.87 2.48
N MET A 525 -2.68 12.51 2.69
CA MET A 525 -3.84 13.32 2.28
C MET A 525 -4.31 14.32 3.33
N ILE A 526 -4.12 14.03 4.62
CA ILE A 526 -4.66 14.86 5.71
C ILE A 526 -3.69 15.10 6.88
N GLU A 527 -2.43 14.66 6.77
CA GLU A 527 -1.37 14.81 7.78
C GLU A 527 -1.79 14.36 9.20
N TYR A 528 -2.60 13.29 9.28
CA TYR A 528 -3.15 12.82 10.55
C TYR A 528 -2.10 12.08 11.40
N GLN A 529 -1.67 12.70 12.49
CA GLN A 529 -0.54 12.22 13.30
C GLN A 529 -0.68 10.77 13.83
N PRO A 530 -1.84 10.30 14.32
CA PRO A 530 -1.98 8.91 14.74
C PRO A 530 -1.70 7.89 13.62
N ALA A 531 -2.01 8.21 12.36
CA ALA A 531 -1.66 7.35 11.24
C ALA A 531 -0.13 7.25 11.09
N TRP A 532 0.57 8.39 11.19
CA TRP A 532 2.03 8.44 11.18
C TRP A 532 2.67 7.64 12.33
N ASP A 533 2.13 7.78 13.53
CA ASP A 533 2.65 7.09 14.72
C ASP A 533 2.56 5.57 14.57
N ILE A 534 1.47 5.06 13.97
CA ILE A 534 1.33 3.63 13.64
C ILE A 534 2.39 3.22 12.62
N ILE A 535 2.49 3.93 11.48
CA ILE A 535 3.42 3.56 10.40
C ILE A 535 4.87 3.60 10.92
N SER A 536 5.23 4.63 11.69
CA SER A 536 6.61 4.83 12.15
C SER A 536 7.09 3.77 13.15
N LYS A 537 6.20 3.32 14.04
CA LYS A 537 6.50 2.21 14.93
C LYS A 537 6.51 0.88 14.18
N SER A 538 5.64 0.71 13.19
CA SER A 538 5.50 -0.52 12.39
C SER A 538 6.70 -0.81 11.48
N ALA A 539 7.41 0.23 11.02
CA ALA A 539 8.52 0.07 10.08
C ALA A 539 9.64 -0.87 10.59
N ASN A 540 9.87 -0.90 11.91
CA ASN A 540 10.87 -1.78 12.52
C ASN A 540 10.36 -3.22 12.72
N TYR A 541 9.05 -3.41 12.76
CA TYR A 541 8.42 -4.72 12.90
C TYR A 541 8.48 -5.52 11.58
N GLU A 542 8.35 -4.85 10.43
CA GLU A 542 8.33 -5.50 9.11
C GLU A 542 9.62 -6.27 8.79
N ILE A 543 10.78 -5.76 9.21
CA ILE A 543 12.10 -6.42 9.04
C ILE A 543 12.15 -7.80 9.71
N LEU A 544 11.34 -8.00 10.76
CA LEU A 544 11.27 -9.29 11.44
C LEU A 544 10.54 -10.31 10.57
N ASP A 545 9.54 -9.93 9.78
CA ASP A 545 8.65 -10.87 9.09
C ASP A 545 9.13 -11.31 7.69
N ILE A 546 10.31 -10.84 7.27
CA ILE A 546 10.91 -11.13 5.96
C ILE A 546 12.37 -11.58 6.16
N GLU A 547 12.75 -12.73 5.58
CA GLU A 547 14.14 -13.17 5.54
C GLU A 547 15.03 -12.15 4.79
N PRO A 548 16.34 -12.06 5.08
CA PRO A 548 17.24 -11.07 4.46
C PRO A 548 17.31 -11.15 2.94
N LEU A 549 16.85 -12.25 2.35
CA LEU A 549 16.80 -12.52 0.91
C LEU A 549 15.39 -12.96 0.47
N GLU A 550 14.38 -12.46 1.19
CA GLU A 550 12.99 -12.27 0.72
C GLU A 550 12.14 -13.51 0.56
N VAL A 551 12.36 -14.45 1.46
CA VAL A 551 11.36 -15.46 1.76
C VAL A 551 10.56 -14.90 2.93
N PRO A 552 9.30 -14.45 2.72
CA PRO A 552 8.45 -14.10 3.85
C PRO A 552 8.30 -15.33 4.75
N GLU A 553 8.24 -15.09 6.04
CA GLU A 553 8.20 -16.17 7.02
C GLU A 553 6.81 -16.86 7.10
N TYR A 554 6.33 -17.41 5.98
CA TYR A 554 4.99 -18.00 5.84
C TYR A 554 4.76 -19.23 6.74
N TYR A 555 5.82 -19.88 7.20
CA TYR A 555 5.73 -21.14 7.94
C TYR A 555 6.43 -21.10 9.30
N THR A 556 6.87 -19.93 9.77
CA THR A 556 7.44 -19.81 11.13
C THR A 556 6.38 -19.63 12.21
N ALA A 557 5.17 -19.15 11.88
CA ALA A 557 4.10 -19.01 12.88
C ALA A 557 3.21 -20.26 12.93
N GLY A 558 2.93 -20.75 14.14
CA GLY A 558 2.05 -21.90 14.38
C GLY A 558 0.56 -21.69 14.04
N ALA A 559 0.17 -20.53 13.51
CA ALA A 559 -1.23 -20.22 13.17
C ALA A 559 -1.58 -20.64 11.72
N TRP A 560 -2.83 -20.98 11.46
CA TRP A 560 -3.26 -21.42 10.12
C TRP A 560 -3.25 -20.32 9.04
N LYS A 561 -3.28 -19.02 9.43
CA LYS A 561 -3.33 -17.87 8.51
C LYS A 561 -1.98 -17.58 7.82
N THR A 562 -0.86 -17.90 8.45
CA THR A 562 0.46 -17.73 7.82
C THR A 562 0.61 -18.65 6.58
N MET A 563 -0.11 -19.77 6.53
CA MET A 563 -0.11 -20.68 5.37
C MET A 563 -0.97 -20.24 4.19
N TRP A 564 -2.02 -19.42 4.39
CA TRP A 564 -2.88 -18.94 3.29
C TRP A 564 -2.10 -18.07 2.29
N ASN A 565 -1.06 -17.39 2.78
CA ASN A 565 -0.33 -16.40 2.01
C ASN A 565 0.83 -17.00 1.19
N GLY A 566 1.11 -18.30 1.28
CA GLY A 566 2.14 -18.98 0.48
C GLY A 566 1.85 -19.07 -1.03
N ALA A 567 0.79 -18.41 -1.51
CA ALA A 567 0.41 -18.37 -2.93
C ALA A 567 -0.13 -17.01 -3.40
N THR A 568 -0.34 -16.05 -2.52
CA THR A 568 -0.83 -14.73 -2.91
C THR A 568 0.32 -13.77 -2.81
N HIS A 569 0.77 -13.28 -3.97
CA HIS A 569 1.52 -12.03 -4.07
C HIS A 569 0.98 -11.05 -3.03
N LEU A 570 1.87 -10.34 -2.33
CA LEU A 570 1.50 -9.27 -1.41
C LEU A 570 0.38 -8.47 -2.07
N PHE A 571 -0.79 -8.45 -1.42
CA PHE A 571 -2.05 -8.14 -2.11
C PHE A 571 -1.96 -6.79 -2.84
N SER A 572 -2.69 -6.68 -3.95
CA SER A 572 -2.71 -5.61 -4.96
C SER A 572 -3.14 -4.20 -4.47
N ARG A 573 -2.81 -3.78 -3.25
CA ARG A 573 -2.98 -2.38 -2.78
C ARG A 573 -1.86 -1.47 -3.21
N SER A 574 -1.15 -1.91 -4.23
CA SER A 574 0.28 -1.72 -4.26
C SER A 574 0.56 -0.33 -4.86
N ALA A 575 -0.21 0.19 -5.81
CA ALA A 575 0.19 1.32 -6.66
C ALA A 575 0.47 2.73 -6.06
N SER A 576 0.43 3.03 -4.76
CA SER A 576 0.98 4.32 -4.26
C SER A 576 1.21 4.40 -2.76
N LEU A 577 2.46 4.41 -2.29
CA LEU A 577 2.72 4.52 -0.85
C LEU A 577 3.98 5.26 -0.44
N ALA A 578 3.94 6.57 -0.53
CA ALA A 578 5.02 7.41 -0.03
C ALA A 578 5.19 7.67 1.48
N PRO A 579 4.28 7.28 2.38
CA PRO A 579 4.47 7.67 3.79
C PRO A 579 5.29 6.74 4.67
N ILE A 580 5.59 5.51 4.26
CA ILE A 580 6.57 4.68 5.00
C ILE A 580 8.00 5.28 4.88
N LEU A 581 8.17 6.43 4.23
CA LEU A 581 9.43 6.83 3.59
C LEU A 581 9.99 8.15 4.01
N TYR A 582 9.13 8.97 4.59
CA TYR A 582 9.62 9.95 5.52
C TYR A 582 10.05 9.30 6.83
N ILE A 583 9.58 8.07 7.12
CA ILE A 583 9.78 7.47 8.44
C ILE A 583 11.21 7.04 8.65
N THR A 584 11.84 6.42 7.65
CA THR A 584 12.80 5.42 8.08
C THR A 584 14.22 5.94 8.08
N GLU A 585 14.69 6.69 7.06
CA GLU A 585 16.15 6.85 6.84
C GLU A 585 16.90 5.54 7.15
N ASN A 586 16.22 4.39 6.97
CA ASN A 586 16.54 3.18 7.70
C ASN A 586 17.32 2.35 6.71
N PRO A 587 18.62 2.20 6.92
CA PRO A 587 19.48 1.56 5.95
C PRO A 587 19.14 0.06 5.78
N TYR A 588 18.43 -0.54 6.74
CA TYR A 588 17.96 -1.92 6.66
C TYR A 588 16.75 -2.08 5.74
N LEU A 589 15.76 -1.18 5.80
CA LEU A 589 14.63 -1.19 4.86
C LEU A 589 15.11 -0.87 3.44
N LYS A 590 16.10 0.02 3.30
CA LYS A 590 16.80 0.23 2.03
C LYS A 590 17.44 -1.06 1.50
N SER A 591 18.05 -1.87 2.37
CA SER A 591 18.60 -3.16 1.97
C SER A 591 17.55 -4.23 1.67
N VAL A 592 16.38 -4.21 2.31
CA VAL A 592 15.26 -5.06 1.88
C VAL A 592 14.83 -4.65 0.48
N TYR A 593 14.61 -3.34 0.25
CA TYR A 593 14.22 -2.82 -1.07
C TYR A 593 15.22 -3.17 -2.19
N ASP A 594 16.51 -2.88 -2.00
CA ASP A 594 17.54 -3.11 -3.03
C ASP A 594 17.59 -4.57 -3.46
N ARG A 595 17.38 -5.49 -2.50
CA ARG A 595 17.31 -6.92 -2.77
C ARG A 595 16.04 -7.27 -3.52
N TYR A 596 14.88 -6.72 -3.14
CA TYR A 596 13.60 -6.97 -3.83
C TYR A 596 13.67 -6.62 -5.29
N HIS A 597 14.23 -5.45 -5.53
CA HIS A 597 14.50 -4.95 -6.87
C HIS A 597 15.43 -5.88 -7.65
N GLN A 598 16.56 -6.29 -7.07
CA GLN A 598 17.51 -7.20 -7.71
C GLN A 598 16.91 -8.58 -8.02
N VAL A 599 16.12 -9.11 -7.09
CA VAL A 599 15.54 -10.46 -7.13
C VAL A 599 14.44 -10.52 -8.18
N TYR A 600 13.41 -9.71 -8.02
CA TYR A 600 12.20 -9.87 -8.80
C TYR A 600 12.22 -9.06 -10.09
N GLY A 601 13.12 -8.07 -10.22
CA GLY A 601 13.05 -7.09 -11.31
C GLY A 601 11.70 -6.36 -11.34
N PHE A 602 10.88 -6.54 -10.30
CA PHE A 602 9.54 -6.02 -10.16
C PHE A 602 9.59 -4.91 -9.12
N ASP A 603 9.64 -3.69 -9.63
CA ASP A 603 9.21 -2.51 -8.89
C ASP A 603 7.65 -2.45 -8.76
N GLY A 604 6.94 -3.56 -9.07
CA GLY A 604 5.47 -3.63 -9.18
C GLY A 604 4.74 -3.87 -7.86
N ASP A 605 5.50 -4.04 -6.77
CA ASP A 605 5.00 -4.21 -5.41
C ASP A 605 5.49 -3.03 -4.54
N PRO A 606 4.71 -1.96 -4.40
CA PRO A 606 5.11 -0.72 -3.77
C PRO A 606 4.99 -0.71 -2.25
N LEU A 607 4.92 -1.90 -1.63
CA LEU A 607 5.55 -2.07 -0.31
C LEU A 607 7.07 -1.81 -0.38
N SER A 608 7.67 -1.86 -1.57
CA SER A 608 9.12 -1.73 -1.74
C SER A 608 9.58 -0.42 -2.43
N VAL A 609 8.81 0.20 -3.33
CA VAL A 609 9.42 1.15 -4.31
C VAL A 609 9.27 2.62 -4.04
N THR A 610 8.37 3.00 -3.16
CA THR A 610 8.33 4.39 -2.72
C THR A 610 9.58 4.72 -1.86
N PHE A 611 10.47 3.72 -1.60
CA PHE A 611 11.69 3.62 -0.76
C PHE A 611 13.03 4.01 -1.34
N HIS A 612 13.04 4.70 -2.46
CA HIS A 612 14.29 5.13 -3.01
C HIS A 612 14.68 6.56 -2.62
N LYS A 613 15.50 6.67 -1.57
CA LYS A 613 16.51 7.72 -1.48
C LYS A 613 17.83 7.13 -1.98
N MET A 614 18.32 7.52 -3.16
CA MET A 614 19.60 7.03 -3.71
C MET A 614 20.76 7.24 -2.73
N ASN A 615 20.69 8.29 -1.91
CA ASN A 615 21.76 8.68 -1.01
C ASN A 615 21.77 7.95 0.35
N LEU A 616 20.79 7.09 0.64
CA LEU A 616 20.81 6.26 1.85
C LEU A 616 21.62 4.99 1.60
N SER A 617 22.74 4.83 2.31
CA SER A 617 23.58 3.62 2.20
C SER A 617 22.86 2.39 2.78
N SER A 618 22.77 1.33 1.96
CA SER A 618 22.23 0.02 2.36
C SER A 618 23.02 -0.57 3.56
N SER A 619 22.34 -1.14 4.57
CA SER A 619 22.95 -1.89 5.68
C SER A 619 22.43 -3.33 5.78
N PRO A 620 23.29 -4.32 6.08
CA PRO A 620 22.88 -5.72 6.16
C PRO A 620 21.67 -5.92 7.08
N VAL A 621 20.61 -6.58 6.60
CA VAL A 621 19.42 -6.85 7.41
C VAL A 621 19.82 -7.56 8.72
N PRO A 622 19.22 -7.18 9.88
CA PRO A 622 19.64 -7.67 11.19
C PRO A 622 19.64 -9.20 11.26
N ASP A 623 20.70 -9.82 11.75
CA ASP A 623 20.79 -11.27 11.95
C ASP A 623 21.24 -11.57 13.38
N ASN A 624 21.16 -12.83 13.79
CA ASN A 624 21.54 -13.31 15.12
C ASN A 624 20.74 -12.64 16.24
N PHE A 625 19.43 -12.48 16.03
CA PHE A 625 18.55 -11.89 17.02
C PHE A 625 17.61 -12.93 17.63
N PHE A 626 17.23 -12.63 18.86
CA PHE A 626 16.15 -13.30 19.57
C PHE A 626 15.24 -12.22 20.16
N VAL A 627 13.97 -12.16 19.74
CA VAL A 627 13.01 -11.17 20.21
C VAL A 627 11.71 -11.80 20.69
N TYR A 628 11.07 -11.14 21.66
CA TYR A 628 9.68 -11.40 21.98
C TYR A 628 8.79 -10.55 21.08
N ASN A 629 7.95 -11.21 20.28
CA ASN A 629 7.01 -10.53 19.40
C ASN A 629 5.62 -10.50 20.07
N ARG A 630 5.16 -9.30 20.47
CA ARG A 630 3.86 -9.12 21.11
C ARG A 630 2.70 -9.53 20.22
N ASN A 631 2.81 -9.33 18.90
CA ASN A 631 1.78 -9.68 17.93
C ASN A 631 1.55 -11.20 17.81
N ILE A 632 2.53 -12.05 18.11
CA ILE A 632 2.31 -13.51 18.21
C ILE A 632 2.32 -14.01 19.66
N GLN A 633 2.52 -13.11 20.62
CA GLN A 633 2.71 -13.40 22.04
C GLN A 633 3.76 -14.49 22.31
N GLY A 634 4.87 -14.45 21.57
CA GLY A 634 5.87 -15.49 21.67
C GLY A 634 7.20 -15.16 21.00
N PRO A 635 8.15 -16.09 21.12
CA PRO A 635 9.50 -15.92 20.63
C PRO A 635 9.57 -15.89 19.10
N LYS A 636 10.52 -15.09 18.60
CA LYS A 636 10.91 -15.06 17.20
C LYS A 636 12.41 -14.85 17.08
N ALA A 637 13.05 -15.55 16.15
CA ALA A 637 14.49 -15.47 15.97
C ALA A 637 14.95 -15.78 14.55
N ARG A 638 16.12 -15.24 14.20
CA ARG A 638 16.84 -15.48 12.94
C ARG A 638 18.33 -15.64 13.21
N TYR A 639 18.92 -16.68 12.62
CA TYR A 639 20.35 -17.01 12.68
C TYR A 639 20.84 -17.53 11.31
N GLY A 640 21.35 -16.62 10.50
CA GLY A 640 21.71 -16.88 9.10
C GLY A 640 20.47 -17.29 8.31
N ARG A 641 20.52 -18.46 7.69
CA ARG A 641 19.42 -19.04 6.90
C ARG A 641 18.48 -19.93 7.70
N PHE A 642 18.39 -19.73 9.01
CA PHE A 642 17.49 -20.48 9.89
C PHE A 642 16.70 -19.52 10.75
N SER A 643 15.39 -19.65 10.65
CA SER A 643 14.45 -18.79 11.37
C SER A 643 13.31 -19.60 11.93
N TYR A 644 12.79 -19.11 13.03
CA TYR A 644 11.67 -19.74 13.71
C TYR A 644 10.88 -18.73 14.50
N ALA A 645 9.62 -19.09 14.73
CA ALA A 645 8.76 -18.36 15.63
C ALA A 645 7.89 -19.33 16.41
N ALA A 646 7.36 -18.85 17.54
CA ALA A 646 6.31 -19.54 18.23
C ALA A 646 5.20 -18.57 18.64
N SER A 647 3.96 -18.94 18.36
CA SER A 647 2.79 -18.14 18.68
C SER A 647 2.14 -18.67 19.96
N GLY A 648 2.18 -17.86 21.01
CA GLY A 648 1.37 -18.07 22.21
C GLY A 648 0.00 -17.43 22.12
N ARG A 649 -0.25 -16.64 21.08
CA ARG A 649 -1.46 -15.83 21.01
C ARG A 649 -2.71 -16.68 20.88
N ASN A 650 -3.65 -16.39 21.76
CA ASN A 650 -4.99 -16.90 21.74
C ASN A 650 -5.78 -16.22 20.60
N VAL A 651 -6.20 -17.00 19.60
CA VAL A 651 -6.97 -16.52 18.43
C VAL A 651 -8.48 -16.43 18.67
N SER A 652 -8.96 -16.67 19.91
CA SER A 652 -10.38 -16.59 20.26
C SER A 652 -10.86 -15.13 20.31
N GLY A 653 -11.72 -14.81 19.37
CA GLY A 653 -12.39 -13.51 19.31
C GLY A 653 -13.71 -13.54 18.55
N ASN A 654 -13.84 -14.31 17.48
CA ASN A 654 -15.12 -14.62 16.84
C ASN A 654 -15.04 -16.02 16.24
N GLU A 655 -16.16 -16.72 16.27
CA GLU A 655 -16.37 -18.17 16.07
C GLU A 655 -16.04 -18.72 14.67
N ASP A 656 -15.37 -17.96 13.81
CA ASP A 656 -15.28 -18.27 12.38
C ASP A 656 -14.06 -19.14 11.99
N PHE A 657 -13.09 -19.35 12.89
CA PHE A 657 -11.86 -20.07 12.56
C PHE A 657 -11.34 -20.98 13.69
N PRO A 658 -11.34 -22.32 13.51
CA PRO A 658 -10.85 -23.26 14.51
C PRO A 658 -9.34 -23.09 14.77
N GLY A 659 -8.88 -23.52 15.95
CA GLY A 659 -7.60 -23.10 16.55
C GLY A 659 -6.31 -23.55 15.85
N ALA A 660 -5.16 -23.47 16.53
CA ALA A 660 -3.85 -23.68 15.89
C ALA A 660 -3.48 -25.17 15.85
N GLN A 661 -2.77 -25.68 14.84
CA GLN A 661 -2.33 -27.08 14.87
C GLN A 661 -1.07 -27.27 15.70
N THR A 662 -0.20 -26.28 15.70
CA THR A 662 1.00 -26.22 16.53
C THR A 662 1.18 -24.79 17.03
N ILE A 663 2.10 -24.58 17.97
CA ILE A 663 2.48 -23.22 18.36
C ILE A 663 3.84 -22.82 17.78
N VAL A 664 4.62 -23.75 17.22
CA VAL A 664 5.97 -23.47 16.68
C VAL A 664 6.03 -23.66 15.18
N GLY A 665 6.87 -22.88 14.50
CA GLY A 665 7.25 -23.10 13.11
C GLY A 665 8.72 -22.75 12.92
N ALA A 666 9.33 -23.37 11.91
CA ALA A 666 10.74 -23.20 11.59
C ALA A 666 10.93 -23.25 10.09
N MET A 667 11.94 -22.58 9.56
CA MET A 667 12.33 -22.74 8.17
C MET A 667 13.82 -22.57 7.98
N THR A 668 14.32 -23.20 6.93
CA THR A 668 15.60 -22.86 6.34
C THR A 668 15.42 -22.28 4.96
N THR A 669 16.31 -21.37 4.61
CA THR A 669 16.50 -20.93 3.24
C THR A 669 17.77 -21.53 2.65
N GLN A 670 17.89 -21.48 1.32
CA GLN A 670 19.09 -21.79 0.57
C GLN A 670 19.28 -20.73 -0.52
N PRO A 671 20.50 -20.55 -1.08
CA PRO A 671 20.65 -19.70 -2.25
C PRO A 671 19.69 -20.17 -3.35
N GLY A 672 18.88 -19.26 -3.85
CA GLY A 672 17.91 -19.51 -4.90
C GLY A 672 18.57 -19.73 -6.25
N ARG A 673 17.75 -20.00 -7.27
CA ARG A 673 18.21 -20.22 -8.66
C ARG A 673 18.86 -18.99 -9.29
N PHE A 674 18.62 -17.82 -8.73
CA PHE A 674 19.12 -16.54 -9.22
C PHE A 674 20.03 -15.89 -8.16
N ALA A 675 21.05 -15.16 -8.63
CA ALA A 675 21.99 -14.48 -7.77
C ALA A 675 21.28 -13.44 -6.87
N GLY A 676 21.63 -13.42 -5.58
CA GLY A 676 21.04 -12.49 -4.61
C GLY A 676 19.65 -12.87 -4.10
N GLN A 677 19.15 -14.07 -4.41
CA GLN A 677 17.87 -14.56 -3.92
C GLN A 677 18.07 -15.75 -2.99
N ASP A 678 17.20 -15.88 -1.99
CA ASP A 678 17.03 -17.12 -1.26
C ASP A 678 15.70 -17.78 -1.63
N GLU A 679 15.66 -19.10 -1.52
CA GLU A 679 14.44 -19.89 -1.65
C GLU A 679 14.19 -20.66 -0.35
N MET A 680 12.91 -20.84 -0.01
CA MET A 680 12.53 -21.72 1.11
C MET A 680 12.97 -23.15 0.81
N ASP A 681 13.98 -23.59 1.54
CA ASP A 681 14.59 -24.90 1.36
C ASP A 681 13.78 -25.97 2.11
N ALA A 682 13.39 -25.67 3.34
CA ALA A 682 12.55 -26.53 4.16
C ALA A 682 11.78 -25.70 5.19
N ALA A 683 10.56 -26.11 5.51
CA ALA A 683 9.77 -25.52 6.56
C ALA A 683 9.07 -26.57 7.41
N LEU A 684 9.16 -26.42 8.72
CA LEU A 684 8.38 -27.12 9.73
C LEU A 684 6.99 -26.47 9.79
N MET A 685 5.98 -27.17 9.28
CA MET A 685 4.60 -26.67 9.27
C MET A 685 3.87 -26.91 10.59
N ALA A 686 4.07 -28.10 11.16
CA ALA A 686 3.33 -28.52 12.33
C ALA A 686 4.07 -29.60 13.12
N VAL A 687 4.03 -29.45 14.45
CA VAL A 687 4.33 -30.53 15.39
C VAL A 687 3.14 -30.65 16.33
N HIS A 688 2.45 -31.79 16.29
CA HIS A 688 1.23 -31.98 17.06
C HIS A 688 0.92 -33.45 17.36
N ALA A 689 0.04 -33.64 18.33
CA ALA A 689 -0.65 -34.90 18.51
C ALA A 689 -1.97 -34.90 17.75
N LYS A 690 -2.27 -36.02 17.10
CA LYS A 690 -3.46 -36.24 16.30
C LYS A 690 -4.30 -37.34 16.96
N VAL A 691 -5.58 -37.07 17.17
CA VAL A 691 -6.54 -38.03 17.68
C VAL A 691 -7.64 -38.23 16.66
N HIS A 692 -7.87 -39.47 16.26
CA HIS A 692 -8.95 -39.81 15.35
C HIS A 692 -10.23 -40.10 16.15
N VAL A 693 -11.17 -39.15 16.15
CA VAL A 693 -12.49 -39.31 16.83
C VAL A 693 -13.53 -39.68 15.77
N ARG A 694 -14.33 -40.75 15.98
CA ARG A 694 -15.50 -41.05 15.13
C ARG A 694 -16.77 -40.53 15.79
N ASN A 695 -17.68 -39.96 15.01
CA ASN A 695 -19.07 -39.73 15.45
C ASN A 695 -19.97 -40.87 14.92
N PHE A 696 -20.92 -41.34 15.73
CA PHE A 696 -21.76 -42.50 15.40
C PHE A 696 -23.02 -42.11 14.58
N ALA A 697 -23.32 -42.96 13.58
CA ALA A 697 -24.63 -43.44 13.12
C ALA A 697 -25.55 -42.70 12.10
N THR A 698 -25.41 -41.42 11.72
CA THR A 698 -26.46 -40.82 10.84
C THR A 698 -26.04 -39.91 9.66
N SER A 699 -24.76 -39.74 9.36
CA SER A 699 -24.33 -38.87 8.24
C SER A 699 -24.03 -39.69 6.98
N THR A 700 -24.79 -39.41 5.91
CA THR A 700 -24.60 -39.92 4.54
C THR A 700 -23.44 -39.21 3.80
N ARG A 701 -22.64 -38.39 4.49
CA ARG A 701 -21.47 -37.73 3.87
C ARG A 701 -20.30 -38.71 3.83
N THR A 702 -20.18 -39.40 2.69
CA THR A 702 -19.14 -40.39 2.38
C THR A 702 -17.71 -39.82 2.22
N THR A 703 -17.39 -38.67 2.81
CA THR A 703 -16.04 -38.04 2.72
C THR A 703 -15.46 -37.56 4.05
N GLU A 704 -16.05 -37.89 5.20
CA GLU A 704 -15.61 -37.35 6.49
C GLU A 704 -14.55 -38.22 7.21
N TRP A 705 -13.31 -38.20 6.71
CA TRP A 705 -12.11 -38.46 7.51
C TRP A 705 -11.55 -37.11 7.98
N THR A 706 -11.84 -36.66 9.20
CA THR A 706 -11.30 -35.37 9.66
C THR A 706 -10.00 -35.58 10.44
N ASP A 707 -8.92 -35.38 9.70
CA ASP A 707 -7.52 -35.71 9.98
C ASP A 707 -6.74 -34.72 10.88
N TRP A 708 -7.42 -33.93 11.73
CA TRP A 708 -6.79 -32.73 12.28
C TRP A 708 -7.02 -32.53 13.79
N GLY A 709 -5.96 -32.65 14.58
CA GLY A 709 -5.95 -32.31 16.00
C GLY A 709 -5.67 -30.82 16.21
N TYR A 710 -6.67 -29.96 15.96
CA TYR A 710 -6.53 -28.53 16.23
C TYR A 710 -6.45 -28.29 17.74
N MET A 711 -5.47 -27.52 18.18
CA MET A 711 -5.43 -26.99 19.53
C MET A 711 -6.45 -25.86 19.67
N SER A 712 -7.24 -25.89 20.73
CA SER A 712 -8.36 -24.97 20.97
C SER A 712 -7.93 -23.51 20.92
N THR A 713 -8.84 -22.63 20.50
CA THR A 713 -8.61 -21.19 20.50
C THR A 713 -8.35 -20.62 21.91
N LYS A 714 -8.65 -21.34 22.99
CA LYS A 714 -8.45 -20.93 24.40
C LYS A 714 -7.08 -21.32 24.99
N MET A 715 -6.01 -21.26 24.20
CA MET A 715 -4.65 -21.59 24.69
C MET A 715 -4.25 -20.65 25.82
N ASN A 716 -3.66 -21.21 26.88
CA ASN A 716 -2.98 -20.44 27.92
C ASN A 716 -1.46 -20.65 27.76
N ALA A 717 -0.95 -20.04 26.69
CA ALA A 717 0.46 -20.12 26.38
C ALA A 717 1.26 -19.19 27.31
N LYS A 718 2.43 -19.67 27.71
CA LYS A 718 3.40 -18.92 28.50
C LYS A 718 4.73 -18.96 27.76
N SER A 719 5.44 -17.85 27.69
CA SER A 719 6.69 -17.74 26.95
C SER A 719 7.70 -16.86 27.67
N ASN A 720 8.97 -17.26 27.56
CA ASN A 720 10.12 -16.53 28.08
C ASN A 720 11.15 -16.39 26.98
N VAL A 721 11.78 -15.23 26.87
CA VAL A 721 12.88 -14.99 25.93
C VAL A 721 14.09 -14.58 26.76
N ALA A 722 15.27 -15.08 26.38
CA ALA A 722 16.59 -14.76 26.90
C ALA A 722 17.52 -14.44 25.71
N LYS A 723 18.74 -13.95 25.96
CA LYS A 723 19.67 -13.53 24.90
C LYS A 723 19.91 -14.58 23.81
N THR A 724 20.03 -15.85 24.19
CA THR A 724 20.36 -16.97 23.27
C THR A 724 19.35 -18.12 23.33
N ALA A 725 18.27 -17.97 24.08
CA ALA A 725 17.29 -19.04 24.25
C ALA A 725 15.89 -18.48 24.48
N ALA A 726 14.85 -19.25 24.13
CA ALA A 726 13.51 -18.99 24.61
C ALA A 726 12.77 -20.26 24.95
N THR A 727 11.65 -20.08 25.63
CA THR A 727 10.70 -21.16 25.88
C THR A 727 9.30 -20.72 25.57
N ILE A 728 8.47 -21.69 25.20
CA ILE A 728 7.03 -21.53 25.14
C ILE A 728 6.37 -22.82 25.61
N SER A 729 5.30 -22.72 26.39
CA SER A 729 4.48 -23.88 26.74
C SER A 729 3.00 -23.57 26.63
N THR A 730 2.22 -24.56 26.21
CA THR A 730 0.76 -24.44 26.12
C THR A 730 0.07 -25.76 26.44
N PRO A 731 -0.83 -25.81 27.44
CA PRO A 731 -1.91 -26.77 27.47
C PRO A 731 -3.02 -26.31 26.52
N SER A 732 -3.60 -27.26 25.81
CA SER A 732 -4.63 -27.00 24.82
C SER A 732 -5.66 -28.13 24.82
N ILE A 733 -6.93 -27.81 24.58
CA ILE A 733 -7.96 -28.83 24.30
C ILE A 733 -7.88 -29.18 22.82
N LEU A 734 -7.95 -30.45 22.45
CA LEU A 734 -8.04 -30.84 21.04
C LEU A 734 -9.46 -30.63 20.54
N GLN A 735 -9.63 -30.01 19.38
CA GLN A 735 -10.92 -29.73 18.76
C GLN A 735 -11.13 -30.55 17.50
N TYR A 736 -12.38 -30.97 17.30
CA TYR A 736 -12.85 -31.62 16.09
C TYR A 736 -13.40 -30.58 15.12
N GLN A 737 -12.92 -30.56 13.86
CA GLN A 737 -13.43 -29.68 12.81
C GLN A 737 -14.36 -30.46 11.86
N THR A 738 -15.64 -30.07 11.74
CA THR A 738 -16.51 -30.44 10.61
C THR A 738 -16.24 -29.51 9.43
N SER A 739 -16.61 -29.88 8.20
CA SER A 739 -16.53 -29.00 7.03
C SER A 739 -17.38 -27.73 7.23
N GLY A 740 -16.77 -26.70 7.85
CA GLY A 740 -17.42 -25.48 8.31
C GLY A 740 -16.61 -24.75 9.42
N PRO A 741 -17.01 -23.53 9.81
CA PRO A 741 -16.27 -22.69 10.76
C PRO A 741 -16.36 -23.13 12.24
N ARG A 742 -17.22 -24.09 12.60
CA ARG A 742 -17.49 -24.47 14.00
C ARG A 742 -16.86 -25.81 14.37
N GLY A 743 -15.74 -25.78 15.08
CA GLY A 743 -15.19 -26.96 15.74
C GLY A 743 -15.73 -27.14 17.16
N PHE A 744 -15.80 -28.38 17.66
CA PHE A 744 -16.22 -28.68 19.03
C PHE A 744 -15.05 -29.27 19.85
N ASP A 745 -14.99 -28.93 21.13
CA ASP A 745 -14.00 -29.47 22.07
C ASP A 745 -14.16 -30.99 22.18
N THR A 746 -13.05 -31.71 22.05
CA THR A 746 -13.00 -33.16 22.32
C THR A 746 -12.66 -33.41 23.79
N ASN A 747 -12.87 -34.65 24.24
CA ASN A 747 -12.37 -35.13 25.54
C ASN A 747 -10.87 -35.45 25.53
N TRP A 748 -10.12 -34.92 24.56
CA TRP A 748 -8.67 -35.04 24.49
C TRP A 748 -8.01 -33.68 24.68
N ALA A 749 -6.88 -33.67 25.38
CA ALA A 749 -6.04 -32.51 25.58
C ALA A 749 -4.63 -32.80 25.04
N SER A 750 -3.92 -31.72 24.70
CA SER A 750 -2.52 -31.75 24.33
C SER A 750 -1.73 -30.77 25.17
N PHE A 751 -0.46 -31.09 25.39
CA PHE A 751 0.50 -30.19 25.99
C PHE A 751 1.72 -30.10 25.08
N GLN A 752 2.17 -28.89 24.82
CA GLN A 752 3.44 -28.65 24.13
C GLN A 752 4.34 -27.76 24.99
N GLN A 753 5.61 -28.10 25.08
CA GLN A 753 6.64 -27.29 25.71
C GLN A 753 7.90 -27.31 24.87
N TRP A 754 8.40 -26.13 24.52
CA TRP A 754 9.52 -25.95 23.61
C TRP A 754 10.63 -25.13 24.28
N ILE A 755 11.88 -25.51 24.01
CA ILE A 755 13.09 -24.72 24.21
C ILE A 755 13.66 -24.43 22.83
N MET A 756 13.83 -23.15 22.51
CA MET A 756 14.39 -22.69 21.24
C MET A 756 15.77 -22.09 21.48
N LEU A 757 16.73 -22.47 20.64
CA LEU A 757 18.15 -22.10 20.68
C LEU A 757 18.57 -21.59 19.28
N PRO A 758 19.79 -21.05 19.11
CA PRO A 758 20.17 -20.40 17.85
C PRO A 758 20.15 -21.31 16.62
N ASP A 759 20.45 -22.59 16.78
CA ASP A 759 20.57 -23.54 15.67
C ASP A 759 19.54 -24.68 15.70
N ARG A 760 18.69 -24.72 16.74
CA ARG A 760 17.75 -25.82 17.01
C ARG A 760 16.60 -25.41 17.93
N MET A 761 15.55 -26.20 17.91
CA MET A 761 14.47 -26.17 18.90
C MET A 761 14.16 -27.59 19.36
N VAL A 762 13.86 -27.76 20.64
CA VAL A 762 13.56 -29.04 21.26
C VAL A 762 12.20 -28.95 21.93
N GLY A 763 11.30 -29.85 21.58
CA GLY A 763 9.91 -29.84 22.02
C GLY A 763 9.47 -31.15 22.64
N LEU A 764 8.79 -31.06 23.77
CA LEU A 764 7.96 -32.12 24.34
C LEU A 764 6.53 -31.92 23.87
N VAL A 765 5.95 -32.93 23.22
CA VAL A 765 4.55 -32.94 22.80
C VAL A 765 3.85 -34.12 23.45
N GLU A 766 2.71 -33.86 24.08
CA GLU A 766 1.94 -34.84 24.83
C GLU A 766 0.47 -34.80 24.44
N VAL A 767 -0.20 -35.94 24.56
CA VAL A 767 -1.63 -36.11 24.38
C VAL A 767 -2.20 -37.04 25.44
N TYR A 768 -3.35 -36.66 25.99
CA TYR A 768 -3.99 -37.35 27.10
C TYR A 768 -5.49 -37.06 27.14
N PRO A 769 -6.32 -37.93 27.73
CA PRO A 769 -7.71 -37.63 27.99
C PRO A 769 -7.86 -36.42 28.90
N LYS A 770 -8.77 -35.52 28.54
CA LYS A 770 -9.10 -34.31 29.30
C LYS A 770 -9.69 -34.71 30.65
N ASP A 771 -9.37 -33.93 31.70
CA ASP A 771 -9.88 -34.09 33.07
C ASP A 771 -9.65 -35.50 33.66
N ASN A 772 -8.69 -36.26 33.11
CA ASN A 772 -8.43 -37.67 33.44
C ASN A 772 -9.70 -38.54 33.35
N VAL A 773 -10.51 -38.35 32.30
CA VAL A 773 -11.71 -39.17 32.06
C VAL A 773 -11.43 -40.20 30.97
N ALA A 774 -11.80 -41.46 31.17
CA ALA A 774 -11.65 -42.50 30.14
C ALA A 774 -12.40 -42.09 28.86
N THR A 775 -11.72 -42.13 27.71
CA THR A 775 -12.19 -41.48 26.49
C THR A 775 -11.97 -42.35 25.25
N GLN A 776 -12.91 -42.31 24.30
CA GLN A 776 -12.81 -43.06 23.06
C GLN A 776 -11.99 -42.35 21.98
N ALA A 777 -11.21 -43.12 21.21
CA ALA A 777 -10.60 -42.70 19.95
C ALA A 777 -10.36 -43.93 19.04
N GLY A 778 -10.34 -43.72 17.72
CA GLY A 778 -9.91 -44.74 16.75
C GLY A 778 -8.40 -44.96 16.80
N SER A 779 -7.62 -43.89 16.85
CA SER A 779 -6.16 -43.94 17.00
C SER A 779 -5.60 -42.63 17.55
N ILE A 780 -4.37 -42.71 18.08
CA ILE A 780 -3.60 -41.58 18.59
C ILE A 780 -2.23 -41.63 17.92
N ASP A 781 -1.85 -40.51 17.29
CA ASP A 781 -0.59 -40.38 16.58
C ASP A 781 0.15 -39.10 16.99
N GLY A 782 1.48 -39.13 16.95
CA GLY A 782 2.33 -37.93 16.85
C GLY A 782 2.59 -37.60 15.38
N ARG A 783 2.62 -36.31 15.03
CA ARG A 783 2.90 -35.80 13.69
C ARG A 783 3.95 -34.70 13.72
N ILE A 784 4.93 -34.82 12.83
CA ILE A 784 5.92 -33.78 12.53
C ILE A 784 5.88 -33.55 11.02
N ARG A 785 5.39 -32.39 10.60
CA ARG A 785 5.06 -32.09 9.20
C ARG A 785 5.97 -31.04 8.61
N PHE A 786 6.41 -31.29 7.37
CA PHE A 786 7.31 -30.44 6.62
C PHE A 786 6.81 -30.13 5.22
N THR A 787 7.25 -29.00 4.68
CA THR A 787 7.03 -28.59 3.29
C THR A 787 8.24 -27.81 2.75
N TYR A 788 8.24 -27.49 1.47
CA TYR A 788 9.33 -26.78 0.78
C TYR A 788 8.79 -25.96 -0.39
N GLY A 789 9.63 -25.06 -0.93
CA GLY A 789 9.35 -24.33 -2.16
C GLY A 789 8.77 -22.93 -1.98
N ARG A 790 9.01 -22.07 -2.98
CA ARG A 790 8.70 -20.63 -2.97
C ARG A 790 7.36 -20.28 -3.63
N PHE A 791 6.98 -21.02 -4.68
CA PHE A 791 5.78 -20.78 -5.49
C PHE A 791 5.13 -22.11 -5.87
N GLY A 792 3.93 -22.41 -5.36
CA GLY A 792 3.21 -23.63 -5.71
C GLY A 792 3.84 -24.90 -5.13
N LEU A 793 3.22 -25.43 -4.08
CA LEU A 793 3.64 -26.64 -3.34
C LEU A 793 3.35 -27.93 -4.12
N LEU A 794 3.87 -28.06 -5.34
CA LEU A 794 3.45 -29.14 -6.24
C LEU A 794 4.17 -30.47 -5.97
N ASN A 795 5.45 -30.48 -5.55
CA ASN A 795 6.24 -31.74 -5.43
C ASN A 795 7.08 -31.85 -4.13
N PRO A 796 6.47 -32.12 -2.96
CA PRO A 796 7.17 -32.21 -1.67
C PRO A 796 8.44 -33.07 -1.70
N LYS A 797 9.47 -32.64 -0.97
CA LYS A 797 10.69 -33.45 -0.79
C LYS A 797 10.37 -34.75 -0.05
N VAL A 798 11.18 -35.78 -0.27
CA VAL A 798 11.16 -37.01 0.53
C VAL A 798 12.17 -36.88 1.65
N PHE A 799 11.89 -37.45 2.82
CA PHE A 799 12.88 -37.51 3.89
C PHE A 799 14.07 -38.39 3.50
N THR A 800 15.27 -37.90 3.78
CA THR A 800 16.42 -38.78 3.94
C THR A 800 16.35 -39.37 5.35
N ILE A 801 16.27 -40.70 5.45
CA ILE A 801 16.26 -41.40 6.74
C ILE A 801 17.71 -41.65 7.14
N ASP A 802 18.23 -40.82 8.06
CA ASP A 802 19.60 -40.97 8.57
C ASP A 802 19.71 -42.12 9.57
N GLU A 803 18.68 -42.28 10.42
CA GLU A 803 18.57 -43.34 11.42
C GLU A 803 17.08 -43.67 11.62
N PRO A 804 16.59 -44.83 11.11
CA PRO A 804 15.17 -45.19 11.21
C PRO A 804 14.63 -45.10 12.63
N GLY A 805 13.48 -44.46 12.80
CA GLY A 805 12.83 -44.23 14.09
C GLY A 805 13.40 -43.05 14.89
N LYS A 806 14.50 -42.43 14.44
CA LYS A 806 15.20 -41.43 15.24
C LYS A 806 15.63 -40.18 14.48
N ARG A 807 16.25 -40.27 13.30
CA ARG A 807 16.83 -39.13 12.59
C ARG A 807 16.37 -39.07 11.15
N TYR A 808 15.82 -37.92 10.77
CA TYR A 808 15.23 -37.65 9.47
C TYR A 808 15.67 -36.27 8.98
N THR A 809 16.21 -36.19 7.77
CA THR A 809 16.61 -34.93 7.14
C THR A 809 15.62 -34.56 6.03
N TYR A 810 15.22 -33.29 5.98
CA TYR A 810 14.30 -32.71 5.02
C TYR A 810 14.84 -31.36 4.55
N GLY A 811 15.49 -31.32 3.38
CA GLY A 811 16.27 -30.15 2.96
C GLY A 811 17.30 -29.78 4.02
N GLY A 812 17.37 -28.50 4.37
CA GLY A 812 18.25 -27.94 5.40
C GLY A 812 17.76 -28.12 6.83
N LEU A 813 16.62 -28.76 7.05
CA LEU A 813 16.14 -29.13 8.39
C LEU A 813 16.41 -30.61 8.69
N ARG A 814 16.72 -30.88 9.96
CA ARG A 814 16.80 -32.23 10.52
C ARG A 814 15.88 -32.37 11.72
N ALA A 815 15.05 -33.41 11.71
CA ALA A 815 14.24 -33.84 12.82
C ALA A 815 14.93 -35.01 13.55
N ILE A 816 15.05 -34.89 14.87
CA ILE A 816 15.54 -35.96 15.75
C ILE A 816 14.44 -36.30 16.75
N ILE A 817 14.15 -37.57 16.94
CA ILE A 817 13.25 -38.07 17.98
C ILE A 817 14.13 -38.61 19.11
N HIS A 818 14.16 -37.89 20.23
CA HIS A 818 14.98 -38.22 21.39
C HIS A 818 14.36 -39.32 22.25
N GLN A 819 13.04 -39.26 22.41
CA GLN A 819 12.28 -40.19 23.24
C GLN A 819 10.82 -40.22 22.80
N HIS A 820 10.18 -41.39 22.82
CA HIS A 820 8.75 -41.53 22.61
C HIS A 820 8.21 -42.82 23.25
N ASP A 821 6.89 -42.89 23.45
CA ASP A 821 6.18 -44.09 23.93
C ASP A 821 5.13 -44.61 22.94
N PHE A 822 5.26 -44.20 21.68
CA PHE A 822 4.54 -44.73 20.52
C PHE A 822 5.14 -46.06 20.05
N THR A 823 4.31 -46.87 19.40
CA THR A 823 4.62 -48.25 18.99
C THR A 823 5.47 -48.31 17.73
N SER A 824 5.30 -47.38 16.80
CA SER A 824 6.10 -47.29 15.58
C SER A 824 6.30 -45.86 15.11
N VAL A 825 7.33 -45.66 14.29
CA VAL A 825 7.60 -44.39 13.60
C VAL A 825 7.77 -44.67 12.11
N ASP A 826 7.03 -43.96 11.26
CA ASP A 826 7.15 -44.05 9.80
C ASP A 826 7.08 -42.66 9.15
N THR A 827 7.28 -42.60 7.83
CA THR A 827 7.08 -41.38 7.04
C THR A 827 5.95 -41.54 6.02
N ALA A 828 5.26 -40.46 5.69
CA ALA A 828 4.28 -40.44 4.59
C ALA A 828 4.10 -39.09 3.94
N MET A 829 3.42 -39.14 2.80
CA MET A 829 2.83 -37.99 2.13
C MET A 829 1.48 -37.64 2.75
N ALA A 830 1.22 -36.34 2.91
CA ALA A 830 -0.04 -35.79 3.39
C ALA A 830 -0.45 -34.57 2.55
N GLY A 831 -1.74 -34.23 2.52
CA GLY A 831 -2.19 -32.94 2.01
C GLY A 831 -1.77 -31.80 2.93
N THR A 832 -1.64 -30.59 2.41
CA THR A 832 -1.50 -29.39 3.25
C THR A 832 -2.80 -29.09 4.01
N LEU A 833 -2.76 -28.11 4.91
CA LEU A 833 -3.69 -27.92 6.02
C LEU A 833 -5.17 -27.71 5.64
N ARG A 834 -5.47 -27.32 4.40
CA ARG A 834 -6.82 -27.18 3.85
C ARG A 834 -6.95 -27.58 2.38
N ASP A 835 -5.84 -27.93 1.75
CA ASP A 835 -5.76 -28.13 0.30
C ASP A 835 -5.04 -29.45 0.03
N PHE A 836 -5.81 -30.45 -0.40
CA PHE A 836 -5.29 -31.78 -0.77
C PHE A 836 -4.51 -31.76 -2.09
N VAL A 837 -4.60 -30.67 -2.87
CA VAL A 837 -3.83 -30.49 -4.12
C VAL A 837 -2.38 -30.13 -3.82
N ARG A 838 -2.13 -29.44 -2.70
CA ARG A 838 -0.78 -29.14 -2.22
C ARG A 838 -0.33 -30.25 -1.28
N LEU A 839 0.89 -30.74 -1.47
CA LEU A 839 1.39 -31.90 -0.71
C LEU A 839 2.48 -31.50 0.30
N ALA A 840 2.54 -32.22 1.41
CA ALA A 840 3.49 -32.11 2.51
C ALA A 840 4.03 -33.50 2.89
N SER A 841 5.15 -33.54 3.60
CA SER A 841 5.75 -34.79 4.09
C SER A 841 5.71 -34.83 5.60
N GLU A 842 5.35 -35.97 6.17
CA GLU A 842 5.22 -36.14 7.62
C GLU A 842 6.03 -37.30 8.16
N ILE A 843 6.56 -37.12 9.37
CA ILE A 843 6.97 -38.21 10.27
C ILE A 843 5.79 -38.51 11.19
N ARG A 844 5.44 -39.79 11.31
CA ARG A 844 4.25 -40.29 12.00
C ARG A 844 4.68 -41.24 13.11
N LEU A 845 4.40 -40.87 14.36
CA LEU A 845 4.57 -41.76 15.52
C LEU A 845 3.21 -42.39 15.83
N ARG A 846 3.05 -43.71 15.74
CA ARG A 846 1.75 -44.39 15.85
C ARG A 846 1.64 -45.23 17.11
N PHE A 847 0.52 -45.13 17.82
CA PHE A 847 0.26 -45.97 18.99
C PHE A 847 -0.53 -47.25 18.64
N ASN A 848 -1.56 -47.16 17.79
CA ASN A 848 -2.40 -48.29 17.40
C ASN A 848 -2.63 -48.31 15.87
N LEU A 849 -2.37 -49.47 15.23
CA LEU A 849 -2.44 -49.66 13.78
C LEU A 849 -3.83 -50.10 13.27
N SER A 850 -4.87 -50.15 14.10
CA SER A 850 -6.17 -50.62 13.62
C SER A 850 -6.81 -49.60 12.70
N THR A 851 -6.66 -49.84 11.39
CA THR A 851 -7.42 -49.26 10.28
C THR A 851 -8.92 -49.61 10.33
N GLY A 852 -9.36 -50.31 11.38
CA GLY A 852 -10.71 -50.84 11.56
C GLY A 852 -11.74 -49.80 12.00
N THR A 853 -13.00 -50.15 11.74
CA THR A 853 -14.19 -49.29 11.82
C THR A 853 -14.66 -48.90 13.23
N THR A 854 -13.99 -49.37 14.30
CA THR A 854 -14.51 -49.32 15.69
C THR A 854 -13.58 -48.53 16.63
N PRO A 855 -14.06 -47.50 17.35
CA PRO A 855 -13.28 -46.79 18.37
C PRO A 855 -12.87 -47.67 19.56
N PHE A 856 -11.72 -47.39 20.17
CA PHE A 856 -11.24 -48.01 21.41
C PHE A 856 -11.40 -47.04 22.59
N THR A 857 -11.73 -47.55 23.78
CA THR A 857 -11.79 -46.76 25.03
C THR A 857 -10.42 -46.72 25.69
N TYR A 858 -9.79 -45.55 25.70
CA TYR A 858 -8.52 -45.32 26.39
C TYR A 858 -8.76 -45.02 27.88
N PRO A 859 -8.03 -45.69 28.80
CA PRO A 859 -8.09 -45.39 30.23
C PRO A 859 -7.82 -43.92 30.55
N ALA A 860 -8.42 -43.42 31.65
CA ALA A 860 -8.25 -42.07 32.17
C ALA A 860 -6.80 -41.58 32.29
N ASN A 861 -5.88 -42.48 32.65
CA ASN A 861 -4.45 -42.19 32.83
C ASN A 861 -3.62 -42.37 31.55
N THR A 862 -4.25 -42.63 30.40
CA THR A 862 -3.55 -42.77 29.12
C THR A 862 -2.80 -41.49 28.82
N ARG A 863 -1.52 -41.63 28.52
CA ARG A 863 -0.67 -40.49 28.15
C ARG A 863 0.31 -40.96 27.11
N LYS A 864 0.40 -40.22 26.01
CA LYS A 864 1.40 -40.44 24.97
C LYS A 864 2.23 -39.20 24.76
N PHE A 865 3.51 -39.39 24.52
CA PHE A 865 4.43 -38.29 24.31
C PHE A 865 5.55 -38.63 23.33
N PHE A 866 6.10 -37.58 22.76
CA PHE A 866 7.37 -37.63 22.07
C PHE A 866 8.16 -36.36 22.32
N ILE A 867 9.47 -36.50 22.33
CA ILE A 867 10.44 -35.40 22.38
C ILE A 867 11.12 -35.33 21.04
N THR A 868 11.00 -34.19 20.37
CA THR A 868 11.64 -33.97 19.07
C THR A 868 12.51 -32.72 19.08
N GLU A 869 13.64 -32.80 18.39
CA GLU A 869 14.50 -31.68 18.07
C GLU A 869 14.42 -31.37 16.58
N ILE A 870 14.16 -30.12 16.24
CA ILE A 870 14.24 -29.60 14.88
C ILE A 870 15.44 -28.66 14.81
N ARG A 871 16.41 -28.97 13.96
CA ARG A 871 17.67 -28.20 13.83
C ARG A 871 18.08 -28.00 12.39
N ARG A 872 19.04 -27.11 12.16
CA ARG A 872 19.75 -27.06 10.88
C ARG A 872 20.44 -28.40 10.62
N ALA A 873 20.35 -28.92 9.39
CA ALA A 873 20.93 -30.21 9.02
C ALA A 873 22.45 -30.27 9.21
N ASN A 874 23.13 -29.13 9.11
CA ASN A 874 24.57 -28.97 9.32
C ASN A 874 24.97 -28.54 10.75
N ALA A 875 24.01 -28.41 11.68
CA ALA A 875 24.33 -28.09 13.07
C ALA A 875 25.17 -29.21 13.70
N THR A 876 26.24 -28.83 14.42
CA THR A 876 27.13 -29.74 15.14
C THR A 876 26.74 -29.84 16.62
N GLY A 877 27.26 -30.85 17.33
CA GLY A 877 26.94 -31.09 18.73
C GLY A 877 25.60 -31.79 18.93
N GLU A 878 25.64 -32.92 19.63
CA GLU A 878 24.43 -33.63 20.06
C GLU A 878 23.96 -33.07 21.40
N ALA A 879 22.68 -32.71 21.46
CA ALA A 879 22.06 -32.32 22.72
C ALA A 879 21.70 -33.57 23.52
N SER A 880 22.01 -33.58 24.81
CA SER A 880 21.40 -34.53 25.74
C SER A 880 20.08 -33.95 26.23
N VAL A 881 18.98 -34.64 25.93
CA VAL A 881 17.63 -34.20 26.24
C VAL A 881 16.97 -35.14 27.23
N SER A 882 16.32 -34.57 28.25
CA SER A 882 15.62 -35.34 29.27
C SER A 882 14.35 -34.62 29.71
N ARG A 883 13.32 -35.41 30.00
CA ARG A 883 12.08 -34.92 30.61
C ARG A 883 12.23 -34.92 32.14
N LEU A 884 11.74 -33.87 32.79
CA LEU A 884 11.67 -33.76 34.24
C LEU A 884 10.21 -33.78 34.70
N THR A 885 9.92 -34.51 35.77
CA THR A 885 8.64 -34.43 36.49
C THR A 885 8.92 -34.52 37.97
N VAL A 886 8.70 -33.42 38.71
CA VAL A 886 8.99 -33.33 40.15
C VAL A 886 7.81 -32.64 40.84
N ASN A 887 7.12 -33.34 41.76
CA ASN A 887 6.02 -32.78 42.54
C ASN A 887 4.95 -32.03 41.70
N GLY A 888 4.59 -32.59 40.53
CA GLY A 888 3.62 -31.98 39.61
C GLY A 888 4.17 -30.89 38.68
N VAL A 889 5.42 -30.44 38.87
CA VAL A 889 6.12 -29.60 37.90
C VAL A 889 6.57 -30.44 36.72
N LYS A 890 6.20 -30.00 35.52
CA LYS A 890 6.67 -30.59 34.26
C LYS A 890 7.84 -29.78 33.73
N GLY A 891 8.81 -30.46 33.14
CA GLY A 891 9.90 -29.76 32.47
C GLY A 891 10.62 -30.54 31.39
N LEU A 892 11.37 -29.78 30.61
CA LEU A 892 12.26 -30.24 29.56
C LEU A 892 13.65 -29.69 29.86
N VAL A 893 14.68 -30.54 29.82
CA VAL A 893 16.07 -30.16 30.07
C VAL A 893 16.90 -30.54 28.85
N VAL A 894 17.64 -29.57 28.32
CA VAL A 894 18.53 -29.68 27.16
C VAL A 894 19.93 -29.31 27.62
N ARG A 895 20.88 -30.25 27.49
CA ARG A 895 22.31 -30.02 27.75
C ARG A 895 23.05 -29.99 26.43
N LEU A 896 23.77 -28.91 26.17
CA LEU A 896 24.47 -28.68 24.93
C LEU A 896 25.74 -27.86 25.20
N ASN A 897 26.90 -28.36 24.75
CA ASN A 897 28.18 -27.67 24.84
C ASN A 897 28.53 -27.14 26.25
N GLY A 898 28.24 -27.93 27.29
CA GLY A 898 28.50 -27.55 28.69
C GLY A 898 27.48 -26.59 29.31
N ALA A 899 26.53 -26.08 28.52
CA ALA A 899 25.40 -25.30 28.99
C ALA A 899 24.18 -26.19 29.27
N VAL A 900 23.34 -25.76 30.20
CA VAL A 900 22.05 -26.40 30.53
C VAL A 900 20.93 -25.39 30.33
N TYR A 901 19.97 -25.76 29.50
CA TYR A 901 18.74 -25.01 29.26
C TYR A 901 17.57 -25.84 29.79
N ALA A 902 16.72 -25.24 30.61
CA ALA A 902 15.55 -25.94 31.12
C ALA A 902 14.31 -25.06 31.11
N SER A 903 13.18 -25.67 30.79
CA SER A 903 11.86 -25.06 30.84
C SER A 903 11.04 -25.80 31.88
N PHE A 904 10.51 -25.09 32.86
CA PHE A 904 9.66 -25.67 33.92
C PHE A 904 8.32 -24.97 33.96
N ARG A 905 7.26 -25.75 34.14
CA ARG A 905 5.89 -25.24 34.33
C ARG A 905 5.27 -25.90 35.54
N ASN A 906 4.80 -25.07 36.48
CA ASN A 906 4.07 -25.53 37.65
C ASN A 906 2.56 -25.49 37.37
N ASP A 907 1.98 -26.62 37.00
CA ASP A 907 0.54 -26.76 36.78
C ASP A 907 -0.25 -26.98 38.09
N ASN A 908 0.42 -26.97 39.25
CA ASN A 908 -0.27 -27.09 40.54
C ASN A 908 -0.91 -25.77 40.97
N ASN A 909 -1.90 -25.86 41.86
CA ASN A 909 -2.50 -24.71 42.54
C ASN A 909 -1.65 -24.16 43.69
N THR A 910 -0.49 -24.76 43.96
CA THR A 910 0.44 -24.37 45.03
C THR A 910 1.84 -24.17 44.48
N ASN A 911 2.67 -23.44 45.23
CA ASN A 911 4.07 -23.25 44.89
C ASN A 911 4.85 -24.56 45.06
N VAL A 912 5.81 -24.81 44.17
CA VAL A 912 6.68 -25.99 44.24
C VAL A 912 8.14 -25.54 44.27
N THR A 913 8.89 -26.02 45.26
CA THR A 913 10.33 -25.78 45.34
C THR A 913 11.09 -26.86 44.59
N LEU A 914 11.90 -26.45 43.61
CA LEU A 914 12.85 -27.32 42.92
C LEU A 914 14.25 -27.18 43.52
N ASN A 915 14.92 -28.32 43.72
CA ASN A 915 16.35 -28.35 43.96
C ASN A 915 17.08 -28.30 42.61
N LEU A 916 17.82 -27.21 42.38
CA LEU A 916 18.52 -26.98 41.11
C LEU A 916 19.89 -27.68 41.06
N ASP A 917 20.44 -28.16 42.18
CA ASP A 917 21.77 -28.83 42.21
C ASP A 917 21.82 -30.06 41.30
N THR A 918 20.70 -30.77 41.17
CA THR A 918 20.58 -31.94 40.28
C THR A 918 20.66 -31.58 38.80
N LEU A 919 20.51 -30.31 38.46
CA LEU A 919 20.53 -29.77 37.11
C LEU A 919 21.85 -29.04 36.79
N MET A 920 22.64 -28.67 37.80
CA MET A 920 23.78 -27.77 37.67
C MET A 920 25.11 -28.52 37.52
N PRO A 921 25.87 -28.27 36.43
CA PRO A 921 27.29 -28.55 36.42
C PRO A 921 27.99 -27.65 37.45
N ALA A 922 28.92 -28.20 38.25
CA ALA A 922 29.67 -27.42 39.22
C ALA A 922 30.50 -26.33 38.52
N GLY A 923 30.49 -25.11 39.06
CA GLY A 923 31.29 -23.97 38.58
C GLY A 923 30.59 -23.02 37.59
N ASN A 924 29.41 -23.39 37.06
CA ASN A 924 28.64 -22.56 36.11
C ASN A 924 28.03 -21.30 36.74
N GLN A 925 27.84 -20.24 35.94
CA GLN A 925 26.95 -19.13 36.24
C GLN A 925 25.52 -19.46 35.78
N HIS A 926 24.51 -18.85 36.42
CA HIS A 926 23.11 -19.17 36.16
C HIS A 926 22.21 -17.92 36.07
N GLU A 927 21.22 -17.98 35.19
CA GLU A 927 20.21 -16.94 35.01
C GLU A 927 18.81 -17.59 34.94
N ILE A 928 17.84 -16.99 35.63
CA ILE A 928 16.44 -17.43 35.59
C ILE A 928 15.55 -16.32 35.04
N HIS A 929 14.72 -16.69 34.08
CA HIS A 929 13.72 -15.84 33.44
C HIS A 929 12.31 -16.35 33.79
N PHE A 930 11.40 -15.42 34.10
CA PHE A 930 10.05 -15.72 34.61
C PHE A 930 8.96 -15.16 33.70
N THR A 931 7.85 -15.90 33.57
CA THR A 931 6.63 -15.39 32.93
C THR A 931 5.66 -14.85 34.01
N ARG A 932 5.60 -13.52 34.21
CA ARG A 932 4.59 -12.90 35.10
C ARG A 932 3.43 -12.28 34.32
N GLY A 933 2.41 -13.08 34.03
CA GLY A 933 1.12 -12.60 33.49
C GLY A 933 1.20 -11.95 32.11
N ASP A 934 0.13 -11.23 31.73
CA ASP A 934 0.00 -10.54 30.44
C ASP A 934 0.85 -9.26 30.35
N ASN A 935 1.44 -8.83 31.47
CA ASN A 935 2.36 -7.70 31.56
C ASN A 935 3.81 -8.21 31.50
N PHE A 936 4.26 -8.40 30.26
CA PHE A 936 5.58 -8.88 29.89
C PHE A 936 6.72 -7.98 30.39
N VAL A 937 7.26 -8.29 31.57
CA VAL A 937 8.62 -7.92 31.96
C VAL A 937 9.29 -9.17 32.58
N PRO A 938 10.01 -10.00 31.80
CA PRO A 938 11.08 -10.83 32.33
C PRO A 938 12.11 -9.88 32.92
N SER A 939 12.08 -9.72 34.24
CA SER A 939 13.21 -9.20 35.00
C SER A 939 14.11 -10.41 35.27
N PRO A 940 15.26 -10.55 34.57
CA PRO A 940 16.18 -11.63 34.88
C PRO A 940 16.64 -11.47 36.32
N GLN A 941 16.57 -12.56 37.09
CA GLN A 941 17.21 -12.61 38.40
C GLN A 941 18.45 -13.48 38.29
N THR A 942 19.61 -12.87 38.52
CA THR A 942 20.83 -13.60 38.83
C THR A 942 20.69 -14.15 40.25
N LEU A 943 20.59 -15.48 40.37
CA LEU A 943 20.46 -16.14 41.67
C LEU A 943 21.75 -16.88 42.00
N THR A 944 22.20 -16.73 43.24
CA THR A 944 23.22 -17.60 43.87
C THR A 944 22.60 -18.80 44.59
N ALA A 945 21.26 -18.92 44.58
CA ALA A 945 20.52 -19.91 45.37
C ALA A 945 20.42 -21.29 44.68
N ARG A 946 20.64 -22.36 45.46
CA ARG A 946 20.60 -23.78 45.02
C ARG A 946 19.19 -24.39 44.94
N SER A 947 18.16 -23.61 45.27
CA SER A 947 16.76 -24.02 45.16
C SER A 947 15.91 -22.83 44.73
N TYR A 948 14.81 -23.11 44.01
CA TYR A 948 13.89 -22.08 43.52
C TYR A 948 12.43 -22.51 43.72
N SER A 949 11.61 -21.62 44.27
CA SER A 949 10.17 -21.82 44.45
C SER A 949 9.41 -21.29 43.22
N ILE A 950 8.88 -22.20 42.40
CA ILE A 950 8.04 -21.87 41.26
C ILE A 950 6.62 -21.64 41.74
N ALA A 951 6.06 -20.46 41.48
CA ALA A 951 4.71 -20.13 41.86
C ALA A 951 3.67 -20.99 41.11
N ALA A 952 2.48 -21.13 41.68
CA ALA A 952 1.36 -21.79 41.00
C ALA A 952 1.10 -21.14 39.61
N ASN A 953 0.93 -21.96 38.57
CA ASN A 953 0.72 -21.54 37.18
C ASN A 953 1.87 -20.74 36.53
N GLU A 954 3.05 -20.71 37.14
CA GLU A 954 4.24 -20.03 36.60
C GLU A 954 5.00 -20.93 35.62
N GLN A 955 5.58 -20.31 34.58
CA GLN A 955 6.59 -20.93 33.72
C GLN A 955 7.92 -20.19 33.89
N ILE A 956 9.00 -20.94 33.97
CA ILE A 956 10.36 -20.41 34.03
C ILE A 956 11.24 -20.98 32.91
N LEU A 957 12.14 -20.13 32.42
CA LEU A 957 13.30 -20.53 31.62
C LEU A 957 14.54 -20.41 32.51
N PHE A 958 15.27 -21.51 32.65
CA PHE A 958 16.50 -21.60 33.40
C PHE A 958 17.67 -21.82 32.44
N ILE A 959 18.73 -21.02 32.57
CA ILE A 959 19.96 -21.12 31.78
C ILE A 959 21.15 -21.20 32.72
N SER A 960 22.03 -22.15 32.46
CA SER A 960 23.27 -22.37 33.20
C SER A 960 24.43 -22.51 32.22
N SER A 961 25.48 -21.71 32.37
CA SER A 961 26.66 -21.73 31.50
C SER A 961 27.90 -21.13 32.16
N ASN A 962 29.08 -21.60 31.77
CA ASN A 962 30.36 -20.92 32.03
C ASN A 962 30.69 -19.85 30.98
N ASP A 963 30.00 -19.89 29.84
CA ASP A 963 30.16 -18.93 28.76
C ASP A 963 29.22 -17.74 28.99
N SER A 964 29.81 -16.60 29.36
CA SER A 964 29.09 -15.34 29.58
C SER A 964 28.41 -14.82 28.32
N SER A 965 28.74 -15.32 27.13
CA SER A 965 28.06 -14.95 25.88
C SER A 965 26.62 -15.49 25.82
N ILE A 966 26.35 -16.60 26.53
CA ILE A 966 25.06 -17.30 26.56
C ILE A 966 24.04 -16.60 27.47
N LEU A 967 24.52 -16.03 28.57
CA LEU A 967 23.70 -15.39 29.60
C LEU A 967 23.41 -13.92 29.27
N GLY A 968 22.30 -13.41 29.80
CA GLY A 968 21.91 -12.01 29.72
C GLY A 968 20.47 -11.78 29.26
N SER A 969 19.98 -10.57 29.53
CA SER A 969 18.65 -10.11 29.11
C SER A 969 18.57 -9.93 27.59
N PRO A 970 17.48 -10.37 26.94
CA PRO A 970 17.26 -10.14 25.51
C PRO A 970 16.64 -8.79 25.22
N TRP A 971 16.31 -7.97 26.24
CA TRP A 971 15.70 -6.64 26.06
C TRP A 971 16.70 -5.64 25.52
N LEU A 972 17.34 -5.98 24.41
CA LEU A 972 17.60 -5.02 23.39
C LEU A 972 16.23 -4.50 22.95
N ASN A 973 15.90 -3.26 23.32
CA ASN A 973 14.90 -2.54 22.54
C ASN A 973 15.36 -2.67 21.09
N PHE A 974 14.51 -3.18 20.19
CA PHE A 974 14.92 -3.33 18.78
C PHE A 974 15.37 -1.97 18.20
N ASN A 975 14.79 -0.89 18.72
CA ASN A 975 15.25 0.47 18.51
C ASN A 975 16.70 0.72 19.01
N GLN A 976 17.17 0.12 20.10
CA GLN A 976 18.55 0.24 20.60
C GLN A 976 19.59 -0.53 19.77
N THR A 977 19.30 -1.75 19.31
CA THR A 977 20.26 -2.50 18.43
C THR A 977 20.36 -1.89 17.04
N LEU A 978 19.33 -1.19 16.59
CA LEU A 978 19.35 -0.40 15.35
C LEU A 978 19.86 1.03 15.61
N ALA A 979 19.75 1.56 16.83
CA ALA A 979 20.25 2.89 17.23
C ALA A 979 21.74 2.93 17.57
N THR A 980 22.45 1.79 17.62
CA THR A 980 23.93 1.83 17.57
C THR A 980 24.45 2.36 16.22
N SER A 981 23.53 2.61 15.28
CA SER A 981 23.72 3.44 14.09
C SER A 981 22.76 4.64 14.10
N GLY A 982 22.82 5.48 15.13
CA GLY A 982 22.50 6.91 15.02
C GLY A 982 21.02 7.35 14.93
N ILE A 983 20.07 6.71 15.62
CA ILE A 983 18.72 7.32 15.83
C ILE A 983 18.34 7.30 17.32
N TYR A 984 18.03 8.47 17.86
CA TYR A 984 17.74 8.72 19.27
C TYR A 984 16.49 7.97 19.75
N THR A 985 16.63 7.04 20.71
CA THR A 985 15.52 6.69 21.60
C THR A 985 15.27 7.87 22.52
N LEU A 986 14.14 8.57 22.38
CA LEU A 986 13.82 9.73 23.21
C LEU A 986 13.51 9.29 24.66
N PRO A 987 14.24 9.78 25.68
CA PRO A 987 14.12 9.37 27.09
C PRO A 987 12.81 9.82 27.79
N VAL A 988 12.01 10.68 27.18
CA VAL A 988 10.59 10.95 27.53
C VAL A 988 9.75 10.81 26.26
N SER A 989 8.62 10.14 26.40
CA SER A 989 7.58 10.13 25.35
C SER A 989 6.62 11.27 25.62
N LEU A 990 6.71 12.36 24.86
CA LEU A 990 5.84 13.54 24.98
C LEU A 990 4.51 13.29 24.26
N LEU A 991 3.38 13.29 24.99
CA LEU A 991 2.04 13.19 24.40
C LEU A 991 1.62 14.51 23.77
N SER A 992 1.86 15.62 24.46
CA SER A 992 1.49 16.94 23.98
C SER A 992 2.38 18.01 24.59
N PHE A 993 2.58 19.11 23.86
CA PHE A 993 3.06 20.38 24.40
C PHE A 993 2.34 21.46 23.60
N ASN A 994 1.48 22.21 24.30
CA ASN A 994 0.57 23.18 23.74
C ASN A 994 0.70 24.49 24.50
N GLY A 995 0.37 25.60 23.84
CA GLY A 995 0.44 26.94 24.40
C GLY A 995 -0.78 27.74 23.98
N PHE A 996 -1.41 28.40 24.94
CA PHE A 996 -2.63 29.18 24.73
C PHE A 996 -2.41 30.60 25.21
N ASN A 997 -2.70 31.58 24.36
CA ASN A 997 -2.74 32.98 24.78
C ASN A 997 -4.05 33.23 25.56
N GLN A 998 -3.93 33.69 26.81
CA GLN A 998 -5.05 34.06 27.67
C GLN A 998 -4.68 35.36 28.40
N ASN A 999 -5.42 36.45 28.14
CA ASN A 999 -5.24 37.75 28.82
C ASN A 999 -3.81 38.34 28.75
N ASN A 1000 -3.15 38.29 27.58
CA ASN A 1000 -1.74 38.68 27.38
C ASN A 1000 -0.72 37.84 28.15
N GLU A 1001 -1.12 36.67 28.67
CA GLU A 1001 -0.24 35.65 29.21
C GLU A 1001 -0.26 34.41 28.30
N VAL A 1002 0.83 33.64 28.27
CA VAL A 1002 0.85 32.35 27.56
C VAL A 1002 0.82 31.22 28.56
N LYS A 1003 -0.27 30.44 28.56
CA LYS A 1003 -0.39 29.21 29.33
C LYS A 1003 0.13 28.04 28.52
N LEU A 1004 1.25 27.49 28.94
CA LEU A 1004 1.84 26.27 28.42
C LEU A 1004 1.31 25.07 29.21
N ALA A 1005 0.96 24.00 28.49
CA ALA A 1005 0.58 22.73 29.08
C ALA A 1005 1.23 21.61 28.27
N TRP A 1006 1.82 20.65 28.97
CA TRP A 1006 2.34 19.44 28.33
C TRP A 1006 1.97 18.21 29.14
N SER A 1007 1.94 17.10 28.42
CA SER A 1007 1.76 15.79 29.02
C SER A 1007 2.79 14.83 28.47
N THR A 1008 3.31 13.97 29.34
CA THR A 1008 4.22 12.88 29.00
C THR A 1008 3.44 11.57 29.09
N ALA A 1009 3.70 10.63 28.18
CA ALA A 1009 3.16 9.26 28.26
C ALA A 1009 3.95 8.45 29.26
N THR A 1010 5.28 8.59 29.19
CA THR A 1010 6.25 7.97 30.06
C THR A 1010 7.43 8.91 30.27
N GLU A 1011 8.02 8.86 31.46
CA GLU A 1011 9.27 9.53 31.80
C GLU A 1011 10.31 8.49 32.20
N THR A 1012 11.52 8.59 31.68
CA THR A 1012 12.65 7.75 32.09
C THR A 1012 13.83 8.64 32.42
N ASN A 1013 14.39 8.48 33.62
CA ASN A 1013 15.50 9.26 34.17
C ASN A 1013 15.31 10.79 34.16
N ASN A 1014 14.08 11.29 34.03
CA ASN A 1014 13.78 12.71 33.89
C ASN A 1014 13.92 13.46 35.23
N GLN A 1015 15.00 14.23 35.39
CA GLN A 1015 15.18 15.09 36.55
C GLN A 1015 14.24 16.31 36.48
N LYS A 1016 14.16 16.98 35.33
CA LYS A 1016 13.40 18.22 35.14
C LYS A 1016 13.19 18.57 33.67
N PHE A 1017 12.17 19.39 33.43
CA PHE A 1017 11.96 20.09 32.16
C PHE A 1017 12.48 21.52 32.24
N HIS A 1018 13.27 21.92 31.25
CA HIS A 1018 13.57 23.31 30.93
C HIS A 1018 12.62 23.81 29.84
N ILE A 1019 11.94 24.91 30.13
CA ILE A 1019 11.13 25.63 29.16
C ILE A 1019 11.91 26.87 28.76
N TYR A 1020 12.17 27.02 27.47
CA TYR A 1020 12.81 28.20 26.89
C TYR A 1020 11.82 29.00 26.07
N ARG A 1021 12.10 30.30 25.90
CA ARG A 1021 11.33 31.24 25.08
C ARG A 1021 12.23 31.99 24.10
N SER A 1022 11.72 32.28 22.91
CA SER A 1022 12.37 33.04 21.84
C SER A 1022 11.35 33.91 21.08
N ASN A 1023 11.77 35.04 20.52
CA ASN A 1023 10.97 35.87 19.60
C ASN A 1023 11.29 35.63 18.11
N ASP A 1024 12.40 34.94 17.80
CA ASP A 1024 12.87 34.70 16.44
C ASP A 1024 12.95 33.21 16.08
N GLY A 1025 12.65 32.34 17.04
CA GLY A 1025 12.74 30.88 16.91
C GLY A 1025 14.17 30.35 16.82
N LYS A 1026 15.18 31.19 17.06
CA LYS A 1026 16.61 30.86 16.97
C LYS A 1026 17.32 31.07 18.31
N ASN A 1027 17.18 32.25 18.89
CA ASN A 1027 17.81 32.62 20.15
C ASN A 1027 16.84 32.34 21.30
N PHE A 1028 17.08 31.24 22.03
CA PHE A 1028 16.24 30.78 23.13
C PHE A 1028 16.82 31.15 24.49
N HIS A 1029 16.00 31.74 25.35
CA HIS A 1029 16.33 32.06 26.75
C HIS A 1029 15.52 31.17 27.69
N LEU A 1030 16.17 30.65 28.74
CA LEU A 1030 15.50 29.81 29.73
C LEU A 1030 14.42 30.62 30.45
N LEU A 1031 13.17 30.18 30.34
CA LEU A 1031 12.03 30.79 31.01
C LEU A 1031 11.85 30.21 32.41
N LYS A 1032 11.77 28.88 32.53
CA LYS A 1032 11.62 28.20 33.82
C LYS A 1032 12.06 26.73 33.76
N SER A 1033 12.35 26.17 34.93
CA SER A 1033 12.58 24.74 35.13
C SER A 1033 11.46 24.15 35.99
N ILE A 1034 10.91 23.01 35.59
CA ILE A 1034 9.87 22.28 36.33
C ILE A 1034 10.39 20.87 36.60
N ALA A 1035 10.36 20.42 37.86
CA ALA A 1035 10.82 19.08 38.21
C ALA A 1035 10.00 18.01 37.48
N GLY A 1036 10.68 17.00 36.94
CA GLY A 1036 10.07 15.78 36.43
C GLY A 1036 9.80 14.80 37.56
N VAL A 1037 9.11 13.70 37.27
CA VAL A 1037 8.84 12.66 38.28
C VAL A 1037 9.90 11.54 38.30
N GLY A 1038 11.00 11.71 37.56
CA GLY A 1038 12.08 10.74 37.47
C GLY A 1038 11.76 9.59 36.52
N ASN A 1039 11.01 8.61 37.00
CA ASN A 1039 10.57 7.46 36.20
C ASN A 1039 9.06 7.30 36.35
N SER A 1040 8.33 7.37 35.24
CA SER A 1040 6.88 7.17 35.21
C SER A 1040 6.47 6.38 33.98
N SER A 1041 5.67 5.35 34.16
CA SER A 1041 4.98 4.63 33.08
C SER A 1041 3.51 5.06 32.94
N VAL A 1042 3.06 6.00 33.78
CA VAL A 1042 1.72 6.60 33.76
C VAL A 1042 1.82 8.02 33.22
N PRO A 1043 0.84 8.52 32.45
CA PRO A 1043 0.89 9.87 31.94
C PRO A 1043 0.99 10.93 33.03
N GLN A 1044 1.89 11.88 32.87
CA GLN A 1044 2.04 13.02 33.76
C GLN A 1044 1.64 14.30 33.04
N ASN A 1045 1.01 15.22 33.77
CA ASN A 1045 0.54 16.48 33.22
C ASN A 1045 1.21 17.63 33.94
N TYR A 1046 1.70 18.59 33.17
CA TYR A 1046 2.40 19.77 33.65
C TYR A 1046 1.81 21.02 33.01
N SER A 1047 1.98 22.14 33.70
CA SER A 1047 1.63 23.44 33.14
C SER A 1047 2.55 24.53 33.65
N LEU A 1048 2.70 25.57 32.85
CA LEU A 1048 3.48 26.75 33.15
C LEU A 1048 2.81 27.97 32.52
N THR A 1049 2.60 29.03 33.28
CA THR A 1049 2.14 30.31 32.74
C THR A 1049 3.32 31.26 32.57
N ASP A 1050 3.50 31.76 31.36
CA ASP A 1050 4.33 32.92 31.04
C ASP A 1050 3.50 34.20 31.18
N ALA A 1051 3.64 34.89 32.31
CA ALA A 1051 2.86 36.09 32.64
C ALA A 1051 3.30 37.35 31.86
N LYS A 1052 4.45 37.32 31.18
CA LYS A 1052 4.99 38.46 30.42
C LYS A 1052 5.60 37.96 29.11
N PRO A 1053 4.80 37.36 28.21
CA PRO A 1053 5.30 36.87 26.94
C PRO A 1053 5.78 38.05 26.09
N LEU A 1054 6.69 37.78 25.15
CA LEU A 1054 7.18 38.80 24.23
C LEU A 1054 6.04 39.23 23.31
N SER A 1055 6.23 40.37 22.68
CA SER A 1055 5.38 40.84 21.60
C SER A 1055 5.49 39.95 20.35
N GLY A 1056 4.37 39.67 19.70
CA GLY A 1056 4.25 38.94 18.43
C GLY A 1056 4.21 37.43 18.64
N THR A 1057 4.87 36.71 17.74
CA THR A 1057 4.99 35.25 17.87
C THR A 1057 6.07 34.90 18.86
N ASN A 1058 5.70 34.22 19.94
CA ASN A 1058 6.62 33.64 20.91
C ASN A 1058 6.84 32.17 20.57
N TYR A 1059 8.09 31.75 20.50
CA TYR A 1059 8.46 30.36 20.35
C TYR A 1059 8.84 29.80 21.72
N TYR A 1060 8.16 28.75 22.14
CA TYR A 1060 8.45 28.03 23.38
C TYR A 1060 9.05 26.68 23.07
N LYS A 1061 10.16 26.35 23.73
CA LYS A 1061 10.89 25.10 23.55
C LYS A 1061 10.89 24.32 24.86
N LEU A 1062 10.43 23.08 24.82
CA LEU A 1062 10.47 22.15 25.94
C LEU A 1062 11.68 21.24 25.80
N VAL A 1063 12.52 21.20 26.83
CA VAL A 1063 13.74 20.38 26.91
C VAL A 1063 13.67 19.56 28.19
N GLN A 1064 13.91 18.26 28.10
CA GLN A 1064 14.12 17.38 29.26
C GLN A 1064 15.57 17.44 29.70
N VAL A 1065 15.83 17.30 31.00
CA VAL A 1065 17.15 17.09 31.58
C VAL A 1065 17.10 15.85 32.46
N ASP A 1066 18.01 14.91 32.19
CA ASP A 1066 18.11 13.65 32.91
C ASP A 1066 18.93 13.79 34.21
N PHE A 1067 18.87 12.80 35.10
CA PHE A 1067 19.67 12.79 36.33
C PHE A 1067 21.18 12.77 36.10
N ASP A 1068 21.64 12.31 34.92
CA ASP A 1068 23.05 12.36 34.50
C ASP A 1068 23.46 13.72 33.87
N GLY A 1069 22.53 14.67 33.80
CA GLY A 1069 22.73 16.00 33.23
C GLY A 1069 22.52 16.09 31.71
N LYS A 1070 22.24 14.97 31.03
CA LYS A 1070 21.97 14.97 29.59
C LYS A 1070 20.67 15.71 29.30
N SER A 1071 20.71 16.64 28.35
CA SER A 1071 19.55 17.43 27.94
C SER A 1071 19.04 16.98 26.57
N THR A 1072 17.72 16.81 26.43
CA THR A 1072 17.06 16.40 25.18
C THR A 1072 15.96 17.39 24.82
N GLU A 1073 16.03 18.00 23.63
CA GLU A 1073 14.95 18.84 23.12
C GLU A 1073 13.75 17.97 22.72
N LEU A 1074 12.56 18.27 23.27
CA LEU A 1074 11.35 17.48 23.03
C LEU A 1074 10.47 18.10 21.95
N LYS A 1075 10.16 19.41 22.06
CA LYS A 1075 9.26 20.09 21.11
C LYS A 1075 9.40 21.61 21.18
N ILE A 1076 9.22 22.28 20.03
CA ILE A 1076 9.04 23.73 19.92
C ILE A 1076 7.61 24.01 19.45
N ILE A 1077 6.95 24.98 20.08
CA ILE A 1077 5.65 25.51 19.65
C ILE A 1077 5.69 27.03 19.48
N ALA A 1078 4.87 27.56 18.59
CA ALA A 1078 4.71 29.00 18.40
C ALA A 1078 3.35 29.43 18.94
N VAL A 1079 3.32 30.49 19.75
CA VAL A 1079 2.11 31.12 20.26
C VAL A 1079 2.15 32.59 19.87
N ASN A 1080 1.25 33.00 18.99
CA ASN A 1080 1.07 34.41 18.68
C ASN A 1080 0.23 35.05 19.80
N THR A 1081 0.83 36.01 20.52
CA THR A 1081 0.17 36.67 21.64
C THR A 1081 -0.70 37.83 21.23
N GLY A 1082 -0.65 38.25 19.96
CA GLY A 1082 -1.33 39.47 19.49
C GLY A 1082 -0.77 40.76 20.10
N ILE A 1083 0.21 40.67 21.00
CA ILE A 1083 0.93 41.79 21.58
C ILE A 1083 1.80 42.37 20.46
N SER A 1084 1.39 43.45 19.79
CA SER A 1084 2.15 43.96 18.65
C SER A 1084 3.49 44.54 19.11
N ASN A 1085 4.58 44.19 18.42
CA ASN A 1085 5.89 44.88 18.54
C ASN A 1085 6.00 46.06 17.56
N GLN A 1086 4.84 46.49 17.05
CA GLN A 1086 4.68 47.71 16.27
C GLN A 1086 3.54 48.48 16.93
N GLN A 1087 3.86 49.36 17.88
CA GLN A 1087 3.15 50.63 17.89
C GLN A 1087 3.80 51.46 16.79
N GLU A 1088 3.21 51.36 15.59
CA GLU A 1088 3.24 52.47 14.65
C GLU A 1088 2.74 53.71 15.39
N LEU A 1089 3.27 54.88 15.01
CA LEU A 1089 2.78 56.16 15.50
C LEU A 1089 1.25 56.16 15.49
N ASP A 1090 0.62 56.40 16.63
CA ASP A 1090 -0.84 56.47 16.72
C ASP A 1090 -1.29 57.78 17.37
N ILE A 1091 -2.46 58.24 16.91
CA ILE A 1091 -3.17 59.40 17.43
C ILE A 1091 -4.59 58.95 17.78
N ILE A 1092 -4.93 59.01 19.06
CA ILE A 1092 -6.31 58.90 19.52
C ILE A 1092 -6.85 60.31 19.74
N VAL A 1093 -7.95 60.63 19.06
CA VAL A 1093 -8.64 61.90 19.22
C VAL A 1093 -9.72 61.72 20.28
N LEU A 1094 -9.53 62.32 21.45
CA LEU A 1094 -10.53 62.40 22.52
C LEU A 1094 -11.31 63.71 22.39
N PRO A 1095 -12.46 63.92 23.07
CA PRO A 1095 -13.26 65.13 22.90
C PRO A 1095 -12.45 66.44 23.07
N SER A 1096 -11.68 66.57 24.15
CA SER A 1096 -10.92 67.79 24.53
C SER A 1096 -9.40 67.72 24.25
N GLU A 1097 -8.85 66.55 23.91
CA GLU A 1097 -7.40 66.36 23.79
C GLU A 1097 -7.01 65.30 22.74
N PHE A 1098 -5.73 65.22 22.44
CA PHE A 1098 -5.10 64.15 21.68
C PHE A 1098 -4.28 63.27 22.61
N LYS A 1099 -4.44 61.95 22.50
CA LYS A 1099 -3.53 60.98 23.10
C LYS A 1099 -2.61 60.45 22.00
N LEU A 1100 -1.32 60.70 22.15
CA LEU A 1100 -0.26 60.33 21.22
C LEU A 1100 0.51 59.14 21.80
N SER A 1101 0.73 58.12 20.98
CA SER A 1101 1.54 56.95 21.36
C SER A 1101 2.62 56.70 20.31
N ALA A 1102 3.87 56.54 20.75
CA ALA A 1102 4.99 56.26 19.86
C ALA A 1102 6.11 55.51 20.57
N PHE A 1103 6.74 54.58 19.84
CA PHE A 1103 8.02 53.99 20.23
C PHE A 1103 9.17 54.62 19.43
N THR A 1104 10.15 55.20 20.10
CA THR A 1104 11.34 55.78 19.47
C THR A 1104 12.60 55.00 19.86
N ALA A 1105 13.47 54.71 18.89
CA ALA A 1105 14.71 53.94 19.14
C ALA A 1105 15.79 54.77 19.84
N LYS A 1106 15.62 56.10 19.83
CA LYS A 1106 16.47 57.11 20.47
C LYS A 1106 15.57 58.28 20.89
N GLU A 1107 16.10 59.16 21.73
CA GLU A 1107 15.43 60.42 22.02
C GLU A 1107 15.35 61.27 20.73
N GLU A 1108 14.15 61.73 20.39
CA GLU A 1108 13.90 62.51 19.17
C GLU A 1108 12.66 63.42 19.31
N ASN A 1109 12.67 64.52 18.55
CA ASN A 1109 11.57 65.48 18.56
C ASN A 1109 10.39 65.01 17.71
N ALA A 1110 9.19 65.31 18.20
CA ALA A 1110 7.92 65.03 17.56
C ALA A 1110 7.15 66.34 17.28
N LYS A 1111 6.41 66.40 16.18
CA LYS A 1111 5.57 67.55 15.79
C LYS A 1111 4.14 67.11 15.55
N LEU A 1112 3.20 67.76 16.22
CA LEU A 1112 1.77 67.61 15.96
C LEU A 1112 1.25 68.83 15.20
N TYR A 1113 0.47 68.59 14.15
CA TYR A 1113 -0.26 69.60 13.40
C TYR A 1113 -1.75 69.25 13.38
N VAL A 1114 -2.62 70.26 13.46
CA VAL A 1114 -4.05 70.12 13.18
C VAL A 1114 -4.39 71.04 12.03
N TYR A 1115 -5.03 70.50 10.99
CA TYR A 1115 -5.48 71.24 9.81
C TYR A 1115 -7.01 71.22 9.75
N ASP A 1116 -7.61 72.33 9.32
CA ASP A 1116 -8.99 72.32 8.86
C ASP A 1116 -9.11 71.68 7.47
N ILE A 1117 -10.32 71.47 6.98
CA ILE A 1117 -10.57 70.81 5.68
C ILE A 1117 -10.07 71.63 4.47
N SER A 1118 -9.79 72.93 4.63
CA SER A 1118 -9.18 73.77 3.59
C SER A 1118 -7.65 73.62 3.54
N GLY A 1119 -7.06 72.87 4.48
CA GLY A 1119 -5.63 72.69 4.61
C GLY A 1119 -4.94 73.76 5.45
N LYS A 1120 -5.68 74.69 6.08
CA LYS A 1120 -5.10 75.69 6.98
C LYS A 1120 -4.73 75.04 8.32
N CYS A 1121 -3.48 75.20 8.75
CA CYS A 1121 -3.02 74.71 10.06
C CYS A 1121 -3.59 75.58 11.18
N VAL A 1122 -4.34 74.98 12.10
CA VAL A 1122 -5.02 75.63 13.22
C VAL A 1122 -4.38 75.34 14.58
N GLN A 1123 -3.54 74.31 14.70
CA GLN A 1123 -2.71 74.04 15.88
C GLN A 1123 -1.38 73.42 15.46
N THR A 1124 -0.29 73.82 16.12
CA THR A 1124 1.01 73.16 16.02
C THR A 1124 1.58 72.96 17.42
N SER A 1125 2.21 71.82 17.69
CA SER A 1125 2.85 71.53 18.97
C SER A 1125 4.14 70.76 18.79
N LEU A 1126 5.19 71.19 19.49
CA LEU A 1126 6.51 70.57 19.53
C LEU A 1126 6.62 69.73 20.80
N LEU A 1127 7.04 68.48 20.65
CA LEU A 1127 7.13 67.48 21.71
C LEU A 1127 8.51 66.83 21.67
N SER A 1128 9.01 66.35 22.82
CA SER A 1128 10.20 65.51 22.88
C SER A 1128 9.81 64.11 23.33
N PHE A 1129 10.21 63.09 22.57
CA PHE A 1129 9.99 61.69 22.89
C PHE A 1129 11.29 61.06 23.35
N ALA A 1130 11.27 60.46 24.54
CA ALA A 1130 12.40 59.72 25.10
C ALA A 1130 12.58 58.37 24.40
N LYS A 1131 13.79 57.81 24.44
CA LYS A 1131 14.05 56.45 23.93
C LYS A 1131 13.12 55.43 24.61
N GLY A 1132 12.38 54.67 23.81
CA GLY A 1132 11.40 53.69 24.28
C GLY A 1132 9.96 54.10 23.96
N GLU A 1133 9.01 53.64 24.77
CA GLU A 1133 7.59 53.94 24.61
C GLU A 1133 7.23 55.31 25.22
N ASN A 1134 6.47 56.11 24.47
CA ASN A 1134 6.01 57.43 24.85
C ASN A 1134 4.49 57.51 24.78
N HIS A 1135 3.87 58.08 25.82
CA HIS A 1135 2.45 58.44 25.83
C HIS A 1135 2.29 59.89 26.24
N VAL A 1136 1.75 60.73 25.36
CA VAL A 1136 1.57 62.17 25.60
C VAL A 1136 0.12 62.56 25.40
N PHE A 1137 -0.44 63.29 26.36
CA PHE A 1137 -1.75 63.92 26.26
C PHE A 1137 -1.57 65.41 25.94
N LEU A 1138 -2.26 65.89 24.92
CA LEU A 1138 -2.17 67.27 24.47
C LEU A 1138 -3.56 67.86 24.27
N SER A 1139 -3.89 68.91 25.02
CA SER A 1139 -5.17 69.60 24.88
C SER A 1139 -5.35 70.22 23.49
N LYS A 1140 -6.57 70.15 22.97
CA LYS A 1140 -6.95 70.83 21.72
C LYS A 1140 -7.08 72.32 21.97
N VAL A 1141 -6.65 73.15 21.01
CA VAL A 1141 -7.08 74.56 20.98
C VAL A 1141 -8.60 74.61 20.76
N PRO A 1142 -9.30 75.68 21.17
CA PRO A 1142 -10.70 75.86 20.84
C PRO A 1142 -10.92 75.81 19.32
N LEU A 1143 -11.63 74.78 18.84
CA LEU A 1143 -11.92 74.57 17.42
C LEU A 1143 -13.37 74.96 17.14
N VAL A 1144 -13.64 75.55 15.97
CA VAL A 1144 -15.03 75.74 15.50
C VAL A 1144 -15.60 74.40 15.04
N LYS A 1145 -16.94 74.25 15.06
CA LYS A 1145 -17.60 73.02 14.62
C LYS A 1145 -17.21 72.69 13.18
N GLY A 1146 -16.73 71.48 12.91
CA GLY A 1146 -16.25 71.11 11.57
C GLY A 1146 -15.35 69.88 11.52
N VAL A 1147 -14.80 69.63 10.34
CA VAL A 1147 -13.95 68.47 10.03
C VAL A 1147 -12.48 68.89 9.99
N TYR A 1148 -11.63 68.14 10.69
CA TYR A 1148 -10.20 68.42 10.86
C TYR A 1148 -9.34 67.18 10.56
N ILE A 1149 -8.07 67.41 10.28
CA ILE A 1149 -7.05 66.36 10.14
C ILE A 1149 -5.93 66.67 11.13
N VAL A 1150 -5.64 65.75 12.05
CA VAL A 1150 -4.46 65.82 12.91
C VAL A 1150 -3.34 64.98 12.32
N LYS A 1151 -2.11 65.47 12.34
CA LYS A 1151 -0.90 64.83 11.81
C LYS A 1151 0.20 64.83 12.87
N LEU A 1152 0.81 63.68 13.14
CA LEU A 1152 1.97 63.54 14.02
C LEU A 1152 3.18 63.11 13.19
N GLU A 1153 4.29 63.82 13.33
CA GLU A 1153 5.57 63.54 12.69
C GLU A 1153 6.64 63.25 13.75
N VAL A 1154 7.38 62.15 13.58
CA VAL A 1154 8.51 61.76 14.43
C VAL A 1154 9.63 61.21 13.54
N GLY A 1155 10.74 61.95 13.45
CA GLY A 1155 11.82 61.64 12.51
C GLY A 1155 11.32 61.63 11.05
N THR A 1156 11.48 60.50 10.36
CA THR A 1156 10.98 60.30 8.98
C THR A 1156 9.57 59.69 8.92
N LYS A 1157 8.99 59.34 10.07
CA LYS A 1157 7.69 58.67 10.14
C LYS A 1157 6.57 59.70 10.41
N GLN A 1158 5.40 59.47 9.83
CA GLN A 1158 4.23 60.33 10.02
C GLN A 1158 2.94 59.50 10.05
N VAL A 1159 1.97 59.93 10.86
CA VAL A 1159 0.59 59.42 10.87
C VAL A 1159 -0.38 60.58 10.84
N HIS A 1160 -1.56 60.39 10.25
CA HIS A 1160 -2.63 61.39 10.26
C HIS A 1160 -3.99 60.75 10.52
N LYS A 1161 -4.91 61.52 11.12
CA LYS A 1161 -6.27 61.07 11.44
C LYS A 1161 -7.27 62.19 11.23
N LYS A 1162 -8.36 61.86 10.54
CA LYS A 1162 -9.50 62.77 10.36
C LYS A 1162 -10.42 62.69 11.58
N PHE A 1163 -10.91 63.82 12.08
CA PHE A 1163 -11.91 63.87 13.15
C PHE A 1163 -12.91 65.00 12.93
N ILE A 1164 -14.07 64.88 13.57
CA ILE A 1164 -15.12 65.91 13.60
C ILE A 1164 -15.11 66.54 14.99
N HIS A 1165 -15.14 67.86 15.07
CA HIS A 1165 -15.29 68.58 16.32
C HIS A 1165 -16.69 69.22 16.36
N GLY A 1166 -17.47 68.94 17.40
CA GLY A 1166 -18.73 69.64 17.68
C GLY A 1166 -20.05 68.90 17.41
N GLU A 1167 -20.06 67.57 17.36
CA GLU A 1167 -21.30 66.81 17.67
C GLU A 1167 -21.55 66.76 19.17
#